data_AF-A0A7X3PS85-F1
#
_entry.id   AF-A0A7X3PS85-F1
#
_cell.length_a   1.000
_cell.length_b   1.000
_cell.length_c   1.000
_cell.angle_alpha   90.00
_cell.angle_beta   90.00
_cell.angle_gamma   90.00
#
_symmetry.space_group_name_H-M   'P 1'
#
loop_
_entity.id
_entity.type
_entity.pdbx_description
1 polymer ?
#
loop_
_entity_poly.entity_id
_entity_poly.type
_entity_poly.pdbx_seq_one_letter_code
_entity_poly.pdbx_strand_id
1 'polypeptide(L)'
;MNRKWIFWTAIAILWLGSVAANAQEYGARLGTVKRGGVVSFEPQGSGVLFGALDPAKRRWYVPQELFNEYQWRQWEYSNYARDHYQRYVSAIREGDYYYDLYGNLITRGWLVFNNSQTQPRQFGSSVLKSRNFEGWFSGLVISADSKGQHHYALTAGTKIRSTLTPMTFSKPRWDGIQFDYAADKYQGTLIYSRISRPGGTSTNDQESLVTNATSMFGSRATAQVGDFATLGLTMVNAHQSNTLIDGFTGNPFTGELSVDQNQTVSIIEIVLRDDSPEDGVGGAAFFSAGSDIIITYLDGTQDNGKAIRFEPIIEGGLVGEGFLSADGVEEIRLRYDFDSPAFVNRSSGTKEEIKKVEFRLVLGNDYQVWVTSDSQLNASGESVLLLVAQAEGNVQDNTNLQIVSFDYGLPTSTQIWGGTLELQKVLGFDFYGEYDLSYSYTKYPNVVAKTHTTFSGIRGDRAASAWMMNLSRVAFPFFFFGEAYSMDPRYSTRTFTAQGDGFIDYEDERIHVVELVEDNDDQDEFPDTVRKDWQVGDPSVFPGWDENNDFISDFNQNDNRFLSNLIPDYEEPFLRHNVDRPEFLFGIDLNNNLWVDRFENDELPDYPYKKDHRGYNAYGGIHFTPELRLMVGVLREGLISSIQKNHANYVLLTLDRDTPDWGRFRVFEMLKS
;
A
#
# COMPACT_ATOMS: atom_id res chain seq x y z
N MET A 1 -26.02 48.59 -50.95
CA MET A 1 -25.99 49.52 -52.09
C MET A 1 -26.33 48.74 -53.35
N ASN A 2 -27.49 49.08 -53.92
CA ASN A 2 -27.94 48.99 -55.31
C ASN A 2 -27.95 47.70 -56.14
N ARG A 3 -29.19 47.45 -56.60
CA ARG A 3 -29.69 46.43 -57.51
C ARG A 3 -29.79 47.01 -58.92
N LYS A 4 -29.46 46.16 -59.88
CA LYS A 4 -30.04 46.05 -61.24
C LYS A 4 -29.59 47.06 -62.30
N TRP A 5 -28.77 46.54 -63.20
CA TRP A 5 -29.06 46.53 -64.64
C TRP A 5 -28.87 45.06 -65.10
N ILE A 6 -29.88 44.33 -65.56
CA ILE A 6 -30.72 44.47 -66.77
C ILE A 6 -30.10 43.75 -67.97
N PHE A 7 -30.82 42.69 -68.36
CA PHE A 7 -31.18 42.29 -69.72
C PHE A 7 -30.12 42.35 -70.80
N TRP A 8 -29.78 41.16 -71.26
CA TRP A 8 -29.81 40.70 -72.66
C TRP A 8 -29.95 39.16 -72.51
N THR A 9 -30.86 38.40 -73.11
CA THR A 9 -31.59 38.59 -74.36
C THR A 9 -32.66 37.49 -74.49
N ALA A 10 -33.79 37.85 -75.08
CA ALA A 10 -34.71 37.04 -75.90
C ALA A 10 -35.48 35.86 -75.24
N ILE A 11 -36.81 35.94 -75.07
CA ILE A 11 -37.84 35.91 -76.13
C ILE A 11 -37.66 34.62 -76.95
N ALA A 12 -38.39 33.55 -76.60
CA ALA A 12 -39.64 33.17 -77.26
C ALA A 12 -39.40 32.88 -78.76
N ILE A 13 -39.60 31.68 -79.29
CA ILE A 13 -40.87 30.96 -79.31
C ILE A 13 -40.67 29.64 -80.08
N LEU A 14 -41.40 28.60 -79.65
CA LEU A 14 -41.84 27.40 -80.41
C LEU A 14 -40.80 26.57 -81.18
N TRP A 15 -40.51 25.36 -80.68
CA TRP A 15 -40.79 24.11 -81.41
C TRP A 15 -41.17 23.01 -80.41
N LEU A 16 -42.25 22.30 -80.74
CA LEU A 16 -42.89 21.21 -79.98
C LEU A 16 -42.04 19.93 -79.94
N GLY A 17 -42.24 19.10 -78.91
CA GLY A 17 -41.87 17.69 -78.95
C GLY A 17 -41.91 16.91 -77.63
N SER A 18 -43.10 16.41 -77.27
CA SER A 18 -43.38 15.10 -76.61
C SER A 18 -42.80 14.74 -75.21
N VAL A 19 -43.69 14.76 -74.19
CA VAL A 19 -44.25 13.60 -73.41
C VAL A 19 -43.41 12.30 -73.44
N ALA A 20 -43.13 11.53 -72.38
CA ALA A 20 -43.30 11.56 -70.92
C ALA A 20 -42.44 10.40 -70.35
N ALA A 21 -42.14 10.40 -69.05
CA ALA A 21 -42.59 9.34 -68.13
C ALA A 21 -41.86 9.36 -66.77
N ASN A 22 -42.71 9.32 -65.73
CA ASN A 22 -42.51 8.79 -64.38
C ASN A 22 -41.67 9.57 -63.37
N ALA A 23 -42.08 9.74 -62.12
CA ALA A 23 -43.38 9.71 -61.45
C ALA A 23 -43.01 10.21 -60.04
N GLN A 24 -43.43 11.43 -59.73
CA GLN A 24 -43.33 12.00 -58.40
C GLN A 24 -44.68 11.68 -57.73
N GLU A 25 -44.67 10.82 -56.71
CA GLU A 25 -45.60 10.77 -55.56
C GLU A 25 -45.67 9.36 -54.95
N TYR A 26 -45.39 9.26 -53.65
CA TYR A 26 -46.39 8.88 -52.65
C TYR A 26 -45.80 9.12 -51.24
N GLY A 27 -45.54 10.38 -50.90
CA GLY A 27 -44.82 10.77 -49.67
C GLY A 27 -45.51 11.86 -48.86
N ALA A 28 -46.77 12.16 -49.14
CA ALA A 28 -47.49 13.20 -48.42
C ALA A 28 -48.99 12.91 -48.40
N ARG A 29 -49.40 11.95 -47.56
CA ARG A 29 -50.71 11.86 -46.87
C ARG A 29 -50.92 10.44 -46.39
N LEU A 30 -50.61 10.21 -45.12
CA LEU A 30 -51.38 9.38 -44.18
C LEU A 30 -50.74 9.59 -42.81
N GLY A 31 -51.37 10.44 -42.00
CA GLY A 31 -50.96 10.66 -40.61
C GLY A 31 -51.46 9.55 -39.70
N THR A 32 -50.77 9.37 -38.57
CA THR A 32 -51.32 8.84 -37.31
C THR A 32 -50.65 9.65 -36.20
N VAL A 33 -51.31 10.72 -35.73
CA VAL A 33 -52.23 10.69 -34.59
C VAL A 33 -51.53 10.14 -33.34
N LYS A 34 -50.86 11.04 -32.61
CA LYS A 34 -50.76 10.92 -31.15
C LYS A 34 -52.14 11.23 -30.59
N ARG A 35 -52.83 10.23 -30.03
CA ARG A 35 -53.96 10.47 -29.12
C ARG A 35 -54.15 9.31 -28.14
N GLY A 36 -53.96 9.63 -26.86
CA GLY A 36 -54.71 9.10 -25.72
C GLY A 36 -54.46 7.64 -25.33
N GLY A 37 -53.78 7.44 -24.20
CA GLY A 37 -53.71 6.15 -23.52
C GLY A 37 -52.95 6.30 -22.20
N VAL A 38 -53.54 5.79 -21.13
CA VAL A 38 -53.06 5.77 -19.74
C VAL A 38 -51.59 5.33 -19.65
N VAL A 39 -50.83 5.93 -18.73
CA VAL A 39 -49.48 5.48 -18.39
C VAL A 39 -49.59 4.05 -17.87
N SER A 40 -49.20 3.07 -18.68
CA SER A 40 -49.09 1.67 -18.28
C SER A 40 -47.65 1.41 -17.86
N PHE A 41 -47.47 0.84 -16.67
CA PHE A 41 -46.18 0.41 -16.12
C PHE A 41 -45.98 -1.11 -16.30
N GLU A 42 -46.51 -1.68 -17.39
CA GLU A 42 -46.21 -3.06 -17.76
C GLU A 42 -44.92 -3.14 -18.60
N PRO A 43 -44.05 -4.14 -18.36
CA PRO A 43 -42.83 -4.31 -19.14
C PRO A 43 -43.18 -4.70 -20.58
N GLN A 44 -43.13 -3.74 -21.50
CA GLN A 44 -43.19 -4.04 -22.92
C GLN A 44 -41.81 -4.52 -23.38
N GLY A 45 -41.69 -5.82 -23.66
CA GLY A 45 -40.56 -6.35 -24.42
C GLY A 45 -40.44 -5.67 -25.80
N SER A 46 -39.27 -5.81 -26.44
CA SER A 46 -38.95 -5.22 -27.76
C SER A 46 -40.17 -5.19 -28.68
N GLY A 47 -40.73 -3.99 -28.89
CA GLY A 47 -41.93 -3.80 -29.69
C GLY A 47 -41.69 -4.30 -31.11
N VAL A 48 -42.33 -5.42 -31.45
CA VAL A 48 -42.32 -5.93 -32.82
C VAL A 48 -42.97 -4.88 -33.71
N LEU A 49 -42.20 -4.28 -34.61
CA LEU A 49 -42.73 -3.44 -35.68
C LEU A 49 -43.85 -4.21 -36.39
N PHE A 50 -45.09 -3.76 -36.23
CA PHE A 50 -46.29 -4.31 -36.87
C PHE A 50 -46.30 -4.03 -38.39
N GLY A 51 -45.25 -4.42 -39.10
CA GLY A 51 -45.17 -4.46 -40.57
C GLY A 51 -45.75 -5.76 -41.16
N ALA A 52 -46.31 -6.64 -40.34
CA ALA A 52 -46.77 -7.97 -40.74
C ALA A 52 -48.20 -8.03 -41.34
N LEU A 53 -48.83 -6.89 -41.62
CA LEU A 53 -50.21 -6.81 -42.15
C LEU A 53 -50.30 -6.45 -43.65
N ASP A 54 -49.18 -6.17 -44.32
CA ASP A 54 -49.18 -5.90 -45.77
C ASP A 54 -49.04 -7.21 -46.59
N PRO A 55 -49.86 -7.44 -47.63
CA PRO A 55 -49.84 -8.66 -48.43
C PRO A 55 -48.69 -8.63 -49.45
N ALA A 56 -47.44 -8.77 -48.98
CA ALA A 56 -46.26 -8.91 -49.82
C ALA A 56 -45.81 -10.38 -49.93
N LYS A 57 -45.66 -10.88 -51.17
CA LYS A 57 -45.21 -12.27 -51.48
C LYS A 57 -43.73 -12.53 -51.17
N ARG A 58 -42.91 -11.47 -51.04
CA ARG A 58 -41.51 -11.53 -50.60
C ARG A 58 -41.38 -10.72 -49.32
N ARG A 59 -41.03 -11.39 -48.22
CA ARG A 59 -40.70 -10.75 -46.95
C ARG A 59 -39.18 -10.73 -46.81
N TRP A 60 -38.60 -9.53 -46.82
CA TRP A 60 -37.20 -9.34 -46.49
C TRP A 60 -37.10 -9.22 -44.97
N TYR A 61 -36.41 -10.15 -44.32
CA TYR A 61 -36.25 -10.14 -42.87
C TYR A 61 -35.01 -9.34 -42.53
N VAL A 62 -35.21 -8.11 -42.05
CA VAL A 62 -34.17 -7.32 -41.37
C VAL A 62 -34.39 -7.51 -39.87
N PRO A 63 -33.37 -7.93 -39.09
CA PRO A 63 -33.41 -7.85 -37.63
C PRO A 63 -33.91 -6.46 -37.20
N GLN A 64 -34.83 -6.41 -36.24
CA GLN A 64 -35.51 -5.15 -35.86
C GLN A 64 -34.51 -4.09 -35.41
N GLU A 65 -33.41 -4.53 -34.80
CA GLU A 65 -32.31 -3.71 -34.32
C GLU A 65 -31.62 -2.98 -35.49
N LEU A 66 -31.35 -3.68 -36.59
CA LEU A 66 -30.66 -3.12 -37.75
C LEU A 66 -31.51 -2.07 -38.51
N PHE A 67 -32.82 -2.29 -38.57
CA PHE A 67 -33.73 -1.31 -39.17
C PHE A 67 -33.98 -0.13 -38.22
N ASN A 68 -34.21 -0.36 -36.93
CA ASN A 68 -34.48 0.72 -35.99
C ASN A 68 -33.27 1.65 -35.80
N GLU A 69 -32.07 1.09 -35.75
CA GLU A 69 -30.85 1.81 -35.40
C GLU A 69 -30.18 2.49 -36.60
N TYR A 70 -30.12 1.82 -37.76
CA TYR A 70 -29.44 2.35 -38.96
C TYR A 70 -30.40 2.67 -40.10
N GLN A 71 -31.71 2.48 -39.91
CA GLN A 71 -32.71 2.56 -40.98
C GLN A 71 -32.34 1.65 -42.17
N TRP A 72 -31.62 0.55 -41.89
CA TRP A 72 -31.02 -0.26 -42.94
C TRP A 72 -32.08 -1.05 -43.68
N ARG A 73 -32.14 -0.83 -45.00
CA ARG A 73 -33.03 -1.51 -45.92
C ARG A 73 -32.23 -2.48 -46.78
N GLN A 74 -32.53 -3.77 -46.70
CA GLN A 74 -31.82 -4.83 -47.43
C GLN A 74 -31.79 -4.65 -48.95
N TRP A 75 -32.69 -3.86 -49.53
CA TRP A 75 -32.79 -3.63 -50.98
C TRP A 75 -32.02 -2.39 -51.46
N GLU A 76 -31.46 -1.58 -50.56
CA GLU A 76 -30.71 -0.38 -50.94
C GLU A 76 -29.26 -0.74 -51.31
N TYR A 77 -28.79 -0.19 -52.43
CA TYR A 77 -27.42 -0.36 -52.91
C TYR A 77 -26.46 0.43 -52.02
N SER A 78 -25.52 -0.26 -51.36
CA SER A 78 -24.49 0.39 -50.54
C SER A 78 -23.29 0.83 -51.39
N ASN A 79 -22.99 2.14 -51.38
CA ASN A 79 -21.81 2.70 -52.02
C ASN A 79 -21.06 3.62 -51.07
N TYR A 80 -20.00 3.10 -50.46
CA TYR A 80 -19.23 3.84 -49.46
C TYR A 80 -18.38 5.00 -50.00
N ALA A 81 -18.32 5.15 -51.33
CA ALA A 81 -17.70 6.31 -51.99
C ALA A 81 -18.66 7.50 -52.15
N ARG A 82 -19.98 7.28 -52.01
CA ARG A 82 -21.00 8.35 -52.00
C ARG A 82 -21.56 8.61 -50.61
N ASP A 83 -21.82 7.54 -49.87
CA ASP A 83 -22.35 7.61 -48.51
C ASP A 83 -21.29 7.05 -47.56
N HIS A 84 -20.86 7.82 -46.56
CA HIS A 84 -19.81 7.34 -45.65
C HIS A 84 -20.26 6.06 -44.95
N TYR A 85 -19.38 5.06 -44.86
CA TYR A 85 -19.65 3.85 -44.09
C TYR A 85 -20.04 4.22 -42.66
N GLN A 86 -21.27 3.88 -42.27
CA GLN A 86 -21.72 4.00 -40.89
C GLN A 86 -21.48 2.67 -40.19
N ARG A 87 -20.64 2.69 -39.16
CA ARG A 87 -20.37 1.51 -38.35
C ARG A 87 -21.62 1.14 -37.55
N TYR A 88 -21.85 -0.16 -37.35
CA TYR A 88 -22.82 -0.61 -36.36
C TYR A 88 -22.43 -0.08 -34.95
N VAL A 89 -23.20 0.88 -34.44
CA VAL A 89 -23.20 1.38 -33.07
C VAL A 89 -24.21 0.55 -32.27
N SER A 90 -23.78 -0.53 -31.60
CA SER A 90 -24.70 -1.34 -30.78
C SER A 90 -25.46 -0.50 -29.75
N ALA A 91 -26.79 -0.65 -29.66
CA ALA A 91 -27.62 -0.11 -28.59
C ALA A 91 -27.13 -0.48 -27.18
N ILE A 92 -26.35 -1.55 -27.03
CA ILE A 92 -25.72 -1.97 -25.77
C ILE A 92 -24.65 -0.94 -25.32
N ARG A 93 -24.20 0.00 -26.17
CA ARG A 93 -23.27 1.08 -25.77
C ARG A 93 -23.79 1.95 -24.61
N GLU A 94 -25.10 2.03 -24.43
CA GLU A 94 -25.74 2.73 -23.31
C GLU A 94 -25.69 1.92 -21.99
N GLY A 95 -25.22 0.67 -22.03
CA GLY A 95 -25.07 -0.21 -20.88
C GLY A 95 -26.31 -1.05 -20.56
N ASP A 96 -26.22 -1.77 -19.45
CA ASP A 96 -27.24 -2.63 -18.89
C ASP A 96 -28.28 -1.83 -18.10
N TYR A 97 -29.49 -2.36 -18.01
CA TYR A 97 -30.55 -1.77 -17.20
C TYR A 97 -30.42 -2.23 -15.75
N TYR A 98 -30.37 -1.28 -14.81
CA TYR A 98 -30.33 -1.53 -13.38
C TYR A 98 -31.71 -1.27 -12.77
N TYR A 99 -32.20 -2.25 -12.01
CA TYR A 99 -33.49 -2.20 -11.35
C TYR A 99 -33.32 -2.24 -9.82
N ASP A 100 -34.26 -1.63 -9.09
CA ASP A 100 -34.32 -1.78 -7.64
C ASP A 100 -34.83 -3.19 -7.24
N LEU A 101 -34.85 -3.47 -5.94
CA LEU A 101 -35.37 -4.72 -5.36
C LEU A 101 -36.84 -5.01 -5.72
N TYR A 102 -37.60 -4.00 -6.19
CA TYR A 102 -39.00 -4.09 -6.57
C TYR A 102 -39.19 -4.14 -8.10
N GLY A 103 -38.11 -4.17 -8.88
CA GLY A 103 -38.14 -4.20 -10.34
C GLY A 103 -38.38 -2.85 -11.01
N ASN A 104 -38.31 -1.73 -10.29
CA ASN A 104 -38.36 -0.40 -10.90
C ASN A 104 -37.02 -0.05 -11.52
N LEU A 105 -37.05 0.50 -12.75
CA LEU A 105 -35.83 0.94 -13.43
C LEU A 105 -35.19 2.11 -12.67
N ILE A 106 -33.96 1.93 -12.19
CA ILE A 106 -33.16 2.98 -11.54
C ILE A 106 -32.41 3.78 -12.61
N THR A 107 -31.63 3.07 -13.42
CA THR A 107 -30.72 3.70 -14.40
C THR A 107 -30.30 2.69 -15.48
N ARG A 108 -29.61 3.19 -16.49
CA ARG A 108 -28.94 2.38 -17.52
C ARG A 108 -27.47 2.78 -17.56
N GLY A 109 -26.56 1.81 -17.54
CA GLY A 109 -25.13 2.11 -17.50
C GLY A 109 -24.24 0.88 -17.45
N TRP A 110 -22.96 1.09 -17.15
CA TRP A 110 -21.96 0.03 -17.06
C TRP A 110 -21.47 -0.12 -15.63
N LEU A 111 -21.46 -1.35 -15.10
CA LEU A 111 -20.74 -1.66 -13.87
C LEU A 111 -19.26 -1.71 -14.21
N VAL A 112 -18.55 -0.64 -13.87
CA VAL A 112 -17.10 -0.52 -14.14
C VAL A 112 -16.25 -1.04 -13.00
N PHE A 113 -16.72 -0.84 -11.77
CA PHE A 113 -16.02 -1.22 -10.56
C PHE A 113 -17.03 -1.69 -9.50
N ASN A 114 -16.74 -2.81 -8.84
CA ASN A 114 -17.44 -3.29 -7.65
C ASN A 114 -16.41 -3.73 -6.62
N ASN A 115 -16.59 -3.32 -5.36
CA ASN A 115 -15.88 -3.89 -4.23
C ASN A 115 -16.90 -4.04 -3.11
N SER A 116 -17.22 -5.29 -2.77
CA SER A 116 -18.26 -5.60 -1.79
C SER A 116 -17.84 -6.75 -0.89
N GLN A 117 -18.30 -6.72 0.35
CA GLN A 117 -18.08 -7.77 1.33
C GLN A 117 -19.39 -8.10 2.03
N THR A 118 -19.75 -9.38 2.03
CA THR A 118 -20.94 -9.93 2.68
C THR A 118 -20.52 -10.99 3.69
N GLN A 119 -20.99 -10.87 4.92
CA GLN A 119 -20.68 -11.79 6.02
C GLN A 119 -21.97 -12.15 6.79
N PRO A 120 -22.11 -13.40 7.29
CA PRO A 120 -21.28 -14.57 7.01
C PRO A 120 -21.65 -15.22 5.67
N ARG A 121 -20.67 -15.42 4.77
CA ARG A 121 -20.86 -16.06 3.47
C ARG A 121 -19.55 -16.62 2.92
N GLN A 122 -19.56 -17.84 2.38
CA GLN A 122 -18.43 -18.35 1.58
C GLN A 122 -18.30 -17.53 0.30
N PHE A 123 -17.07 -17.18 -0.11
CA PHE A 123 -16.85 -16.29 -1.25
C PHE A 123 -17.54 -14.93 -1.07
N GLY A 124 -17.56 -14.43 0.17
CA GLY A 124 -18.30 -13.24 0.58
C GLY A 124 -17.64 -11.93 0.17
N SER A 125 -16.34 -11.93 -0.16
CA SER A 125 -15.62 -10.75 -0.66
C SER A 125 -15.54 -10.81 -2.18
N SER A 126 -16.05 -9.78 -2.85
CA SER A 126 -16.09 -9.64 -4.31
C SER A 126 -15.40 -8.35 -4.75
N VAL A 127 -14.50 -8.48 -5.73
CA VAL A 127 -13.99 -7.34 -6.50
C VAL A 127 -14.24 -7.60 -7.98
N LEU A 128 -14.80 -6.62 -8.68
CA LEU A 128 -14.99 -6.62 -10.12
C LEU A 128 -14.37 -5.36 -10.70
N LYS A 129 -13.56 -5.53 -11.74
CA LYS A 129 -13.07 -4.45 -12.59
C LYS A 129 -13.35 -4.84 -14.03
N SER A 130 -14.30 -4.14 -14.65
CA SER A 130 -14.70 -4.47 -16.01
C SER A 130 -13.59 -4.12 -17.01
N ARG A 131 -13.66 -4.66 -18.21
CA ARG A 131 -12.76 -4.26 -19.31
C ARG A 131 -12.94 -2.80 -19.70
N ASN A 132 -14.12 -2.23 -19.47
CA ASN A 132 -14.36 -0.81 -19.71
C ASN A 132 -13.64 0.06 -18.69
N PHE A 133 -13.45 -0.41 -17.45
CA PHE A 133 -12.67 0.31 -16.44
C PHE A 133 -11.21 0.49 -16.88
N GLU A 134 -10.55 -0.57 -17.35
CA GLU A 134 -9.22 -0.48 -17.94
C GLU A 134 -9.24 0.28 -19.29
N GLY A 135 -10.13 -0.10 -20.20
CA GLY A 135 -10.07 0.36 -21.59
C GLY A 135 -10.57 1.79 -21.82
N TRP A 136 -11.73 2.14 -21.26
CA TRP A 136 -12.34 3.47 -21.47
C TRP A 136 -11.89 4.49 -20.43
N PHE A 137 -11.70 4.04 -19.18
CA PHE A 137 -11.33 4.89 -18.06
C PHE A 137 -9.85 4.79 -17.69
N SER A 138 -9.04 4.02 -18.43
CA SER A 138 -7.60 3.86 -18.16
C SER A 138 -7.29 3.42 -16.73
N GLY A 139 -8.20 2.66 -16.11
CA GLY A 139 -8.07 2.19 -14.74
C GLY A 139 -8.26 3.27 -13.68
N LEU A 140 -8.87 4.42 -14.00
CA LEU A 140 -9.08 5.54 -13.08
C LEU A 140 -10.45 6.21 -13.29
N VAL A 141 -11.26 6.27 -12.24
CA VAL A 141 -12.54 7.00 -12.22
C VAL A 141 -12.52 7.99 -11.06
N ILE A 142 -12.74 9.26 -11.36
CA ILE A 142 -12.82 10.34 -10.36
C ILE A 142 -14.18 11.00 -10.47
N SER A 143 -14.89 11.08 -9.34
CA SER A 143 -16.11 11.87 -9.19
C SER A 143 -15.86 12.96 -8.17
N ALA A 144 -15.94 14.22 -8.58
CA ALA A 144 -15.69 15.36 -7.71
C ALA A 144 -16.83 16.38 -7.82
N ASP A 145 -17.11 17.05 -6.72
CA ASP A 145 -18.09 18.13 -6.64
C ASP A 145 -17.71 19.11 -5.53
N SER A 146 -18.30 20.30 -5.55
CA SER A 146 -17.98 21.35 -4.60
C SER A 146 -19.19 22.24 -4.30
N LYS A 147 -19.28 22.71 -3.06
CA LYS A 147 -20.31 23.64 -2.62
C LYS A 147 -19.76 24.64 -1.61
N GLY A 148 -19.61 25.89 -2.06
CA GLY A 148 -19.01 26.94 -1.24
C GLY A 148 -17.53 26.64 -1.01
N GLN A 149 -17.12 26.64 0.27
CA GLN A 149 -15.77 26.28 0.70
C GLN A 149 -15.50 24.77 0.71
N HIS A 150 -16.51 23.92 0.49
CA HIS A 150 -16.38 22.47 0.64
C HIS A 150 -16.13 21.81 -0.71
N HIS A 151 -15.06 21.05 -0.81
CA HIS A 151 -14.67 20.25 -1.96
C HIS A 151 -14.59 18.80 -1.56
N TYR A 152 -15.06 17.89 -2.41
CA TYR A 152 -14.86 16.46 -2.22
C TYR A 152 -14.59 15.75 -3.54
N ALA A 153 -13.82 14.68 -3.48
CA ALA A 153 -13.53 13.81 -4.60
C ALA A 153 -13.54 12.35 -4.15
N LEU A 154 -14.14 11.48 -4.97
CA LEU A 154 -14.07 10.04 -4.84
C LEU A 154 -13.33 9.48 -6.06
N THR A 155 -12.20 8.86 -5.80
CA THR A 155 -11.30 8.28 -6.80
C THR A 155 -11.27 6.78 -6.62
N ALA A 156 -11.53 6.02 -7.69
CA ALA A 156 -11.32 4.58 -7.73
C ALA A 156 -10.33 4.26 -8.84
N GLY A 157 -9.24 3.56 -8.53
CA GLY A 157 -8.13 3.41 -9.44
C GLY A 157 -7.28 2.17 -9.22
N THR A 158 -6.49 1.79 -10.23
CA THR A 158 -5.50 0.69 -10.16
C THR A 158 -4.10 1.15 -9.81
N LYS A 159 -3.81 2.44 -10.01
CA LYS A 159 -2.49 3.05 -9.83
C LYS A 159 -2.64 4.46 -9.24
N ILE A 160 -3.05 4.56 -7.99
CA ILE A 160 -3.21 5.84 -7.29
C ILE A 160 -1.91 6.15 -6.53
N ARG A 161 -1.27 7.31 -6.76
CA ARG A 161 -0.22 7.84 -5.89
C ARG A 161 -0.88 8.46 -4.66
N SER A 162 -0.53 7.99 -3.46
CA SER A 162 -1.04 8.60 -2.23
C SER A 162 -0.01 8.55 -1.11
N THR A 163 0.07 9.63 -0.35
CA THR A 163 0.81 9.71 0.90
C THR A 163 -0.08 10.35 1.96
N LEU A 164 -0.25 9.66 3.09
CA LEU A 164 -0.89 10.24 4.27
C LEU A 164 0.17 10.97 5.11
N THR A 165 1.21 10.24 5.49
CA THR A 165 2.46 10.78 6.07
C THR A 165 3.63 9.89 5.64
N PRO A 166 4.87 10.38 5.66
CA PRO A 166 6.02 9.56 5.28
C PRO A 166 6.24 8.35 6.20
N MET A 167 5.83 8.40 7.48
CA MET A 167 6.03 7.27 8.41
C MET A 167 4.85 6.30 8.51
N THR A 168 3.67 6.61 7.95
CA THR A 168 2.48 5.74 8.08
C THR A 168 1.99 5.10 6.78
N PHE A 169 1.91 5.87 5.69
CA PHE A 169 1.47 5.38 4.39
C PHE A 169 1.99 6.29 3.28
N SER A 170 2.86 5.74 2.43
CA SER A 170 3.39 6.42 1.26
C SER A 170 3.56 5.38 0.15
N LYS A 171 2.73 5.47 -0.88
CA LYS A 171 2.78 4.54 -2.01
C LYS A 171 2.89 5.28 -3.34
N PRO A 172 3.89 4.99 -4.18
CA PRO A 172 4.02 5.52 -5.55
C PRO A 172 2.79 5.15 -6.38
N ARG A 173 2.28 3.93 -6.18
CA ARG A 173 1.01 3.45 -6.72
C ARG A 173 0.34 2.42 -5.81
N TRP A 174 -0.98 2.42 -5.79
CA TRP A 174 -1.77 1.35 -5.21
C TRP A 174 -3.15 1.24 -5.86
N ASP A 175 -3.81 0.11 -5.62
CA ASP A 175 -5.09 -0.23 -6.20
C ASP A 175 -6.21 -0.11 -5.15
N GLY A 176 -7.21 0.75 -5.37
CA GLY A 176 -8.38 0.83 -4.52
C GLY A 176 -9.16 2.14 -4.66
N ILE A 177 -9.68 2.63 -3.53
CA ILE A 177 -10.60 3.76 -3.46
C ILE A 177 -10.05 4.82 -2.50
N GLN A 178 -9.95 6.06 -2.97
CA GLN A 178 -9.61 7.23 -2.16
C GLN A 178 -10.77 8.22 -2.15
N PHE A 179 -11.14 8.71 -0.97
CA PHE A 179 -12.08 9.80 -0.79
C PHE A 179 -11.37 10.98 -0.14
N ASP A 180 -11.39 12.12 -0.80
CA ASP A 180 -10.80 13.37 -0.32
C ASP A 180 -11.88 14.39 -0.02
N TYR A 181 -11.66 15.16 1.04
CA TYR A 181 -12.48 16.27 1.47
C TYR A 181 -11.57 17.44 1.84
N ALA A 182 -11.91 18.63 1.37
CA ALA A 182 -11.20 19.85 1.72
C ALA A 182 -12.18 20.99 1.98
N ALA A 183 -11.87 21.79 3.00
CA ALA A 183 -12.50 23.04 3.35
C ALA A 183 -11.43 24.03 3.84
N ASP A 184 -11.80 25.30 4.02
CA ASP A 184 -10.87 26.38 4.41
C ASP A 184 -9.95 26.04 5.60
N LYS A 185 -10.45 25.28 6.59
CA LYS A 185 -9.70 24.93 7.81
C LYS A 185 -9.53 23.43 8.04
N TYR A 186 -10.16 22.59 7.21
CA TYR A 186 -10.23 21.16 7.47
C TYR A 186 -9.95 20.40 6.19
N GLN A 187 -9.10 19.39 6.26
CA GLN A 187 -8.89 18.45 5.17
C GLN A 187 -9.00 17.03 5.70
N GLY A 188 -9.46 16.12 4.86
CA GLY A 188 -9.66 14.73 5.22
C GLY A 188 -9.46 13.83 4.01
N THR A 189 -8.71 12.76 4.17
CA THR A 189 -8.53 11.71 3.16
C THR A 189 -8.85 10.37 3.81
N LEU A 190 -9.60 9.53 3.09
CA LEU A 190 -9.87 8.14 3.43
C LEU A 190 -9.41 7.27 2.27
N ILE A 191 -8.73 6.17 2.56
CA ILE A 191 -8.29 5.19 1.56
C ILE A 191 -8.75 3.79 1.95
N TYR A 192 -9.07 2.96 0.96
CA TYR A 192 -9.45 1.56 1.16
C TYR A 192 -9.03 0.67 -0.02
N SER A 193 -8.46 -0.50 0.29
CA SER A 193 -8.08 -1.51 -0.70
C SER A 193 -8.26 -2.93 -0.18
N ARG A 194 -8.54 -3.88 -1.08
CA ARG A 194 -8.38 -5.32 -0.83
C ARG A 194 -6.99 -5.76 -1.30
N ILE A 195 -5.97 -5.50 -0.48
CA ILE A 195 -4.55 -5.62 -0.87
C ILE A 195 -4.10 -7.04 -1.24
N SER A 196 -4.72 -8.11 -0.70
CA SER A 196 -4.27 -9.47 -1.04
C SER A 196 -4.67 -9.96 -2.43
N ARG A 197 -5.76 -9.40 -2.99
CA ARG A 197 -6.27 -9.68 -4.34
C ARG A 197 -7.05 -8.47 -4.87
N PRO A 198 -6.38 -7.37 -5.26
CA PRO A 198 -7.06 -6.15 -5.66
C PRO A 198 -7.74 -6.25 -7.03
N GLY A 199 -7.49 -7.34 -7.77
CA GLY A 199 -8.01 -7.55 -9.12
C GLY A 199 -7.11 -6.99 -10.23
N GLY A 200 -6.03 -6.27 -9.86
CA GLY A 200 -5.10 -5.68 -10.79
C GLY A 200 -5.80 -4.72 -11.75
N THR A 201 -5.28 -4.60 -12.98
CA THR A 201 -5.83 -3.69 -14.00
C THR A 201 -7.28 -4.03 -14.40
N SER A 202 -7.62 -5.32 -14.48
CA SER A 202 -8.97 -5.78 -14.80
C SER A 202 -9.21 -7.19 -14.28
N THR A 203 -10.45 -7.48 -13.88
CA THR A 203 -10.91 -8.85 -13.56
C THR A 203 -11.61 -9.52 -14.75
N ASN A 204 -11.43 -9.00 -15.98
CA ASN A 204 -12.01 -9.55 -17.21
C ASN A 204 -13.53 -9.73 -17.17
N ASP A 205 -14.24 -8.78 -16.57
CA ASP A 205 -15.70 -8.81 -16.38
C ASP A 205 -16.18 -9.99 -15.51
N GLN A 206 -15.28 -10.63 -14.75
CA GLN A 206 -15.59 -11.70 -13.80
C GLN A 206 -15.32 -11.25 -12.37
N GLU A 207 -16.21 -11.60 -11.44
CA GLU A 207 -16.01 -11.27 -10.03
C GLU A 207 -14.88 -12.11 -9.43
N SER A 208 -13.90 -11.43 -8.84
CA SER A 208 -12.85 -12.06 -8.04
C SER A 208 -13.37 -12.31 -6.63
N LEU A 209 -13.90 -13.51 -6.44
CA LEU A 209 -14.53 -13.94 -5.20
C LEU A 209 -13.55 -14.68 -4.28
N VAL A 210 -13.50 -14.29 -3.01
CA VAL A 210 -12.68 -14.96 -1.99
C VAL A 210 -13.37 -15.02 -0.63
N THR A 211 -12.98 -16.02 0.15
CA THR A 211 -13.40 -16.17 1.56
C THR A 211 -12.42 -15.48 2.50
N ASN A 212 -11.12 -15.68 2.28
CA ASN A 212 -10.04 -15.02 2.99
C ASN A 212 -9.52 -13.85 2.15
N ALA A 213 -9.36 -12.69 2.78
CA ALA A 213 -8.78 -11.51 2.14
C ALA A 213 -8.05 -10.66 3.17
N THR A 214 -6.99 -9.97 2.75
CA THR A 214 -6.40 -8.89 3.53
C THR A 214 -6.88 -7.57 2.94
N SER A 215 -7.47 -6.75 3.79
CA SER A 215 -7.95 -5.42 3.44
C SER A 215 -7.13 -4.37 4.17
N MET A 216 -7.02 -3.20 3.57
CA MET A 216 -6.38 -2.02 4.15
C MET A 216 -7.37 -0.87 4.13
N PHE A 217 -7.38 -0.10 5.21
CA PHE A 217 -7.99 1.21 5.25
C PHE A 217 -7.07 2.20 5.93
N GLY A 218 -7.11 3.44 5.45
CA GLY A 218 -6.30 4.53 5.97
C GLY A 218 -7.11 5.80 6.03
N SER A 219 -6.72 6.70 6.93
CA SER A 219 -7.35 7.99 7.08
C SER A 219 -6.33 9.02 7.53
N ARG A 220 -6.49 10.25 7.05
CA ARG A 220 -5.80 11.43 7.57
C ARG A 220 -6.80 12.57 7.67
N ALA A 221 -6.79 13.28 8.78
CA ALA A 221 -7.56 14.50 8.95
C ALA A 221 -6.66 15.60 9.48
N THR A 222 -6.73 16.79 8.90
CA THR A 222 -5.99 17.96 9.36
C THR A 222 -6.95 19.09 9.71
N ALA A 223 -6.58 19.88 10.72
CA ALA A 223 -7.31 21.04 11.16
C ALA A 223 -6.35 22.21 11.38
N GLN A 224 -6.62 23.34 10.71
CA GLN A 224 -5.90 24.57 10.93
C GLN A 224 -6.43 25.29 12.18
N VAL A 225 -5.54 25.53 13.15
CA VAL A 225 -5.84 26.20 14.42
C VAL A 225 -5.18 27.58 14.41
N GLY A 226 -5.98 28.61 14.15
CA GLY A 226 -5.46 29.97 13.93
C GLY A 226 -4.76 30.08 12.57
N ASP A 227 -3.80 31.02 12.45
CA ASP A 227 -3.12 31.31 11.18
C ASP A 227 -1.72 30.67 11.11
N PHE A 228 -1.30 29.98 12.16
CA PHE A 228 0.09 29.54 12.34
C PHE A 228 0.25 28.06 12.70
N ALA A 229 -0.82 27.33 13.03
CA ALA A 229 -0.73 25.93 13.45
C ALA A 229 -1.67 25.03 12.65
N THR A 230 -1.19 23.85 12.28
CA THR A 230 -1.99 22.77 11.70
C THR A 230 -1.77 21.50 12.51
N LEU A 231 -2.86 20.88 12.94
CA LEU A 231 -2.85 19.60 13.64
C LEU A 231 -3.32 18.52 12.67
N GLY A 232 -2.61 17.40 12.61
CA GLY A 232 -3.00 16.22 11.84
C GLY A 232 -3.18 15.00 12.71
N LEU A 233 -4.16 14.17 12.37
CA LEU A 233 -4.32 12.82 12.89
C LEU A 233 -4.35 11.85 11.71
N THR A 234 -3.60 10.77 11.82
CA THR A 234 -3.52 9.73 10.81
C THR A 234 -3.75 8.36 11.46
N MET A 235 -4.42 7.47 10.73
CA MET A 235 -4.58 6.08 11.14
C MET A 235 -4.57 5.21 9.90
N VAL A 236 -3.76 4.15 9.93
CA VAL A 236 -3.67 3.16 8.85
C VAL A 236 -3.82 1.79 9.47
N ASN A 237 -4.58 0.92 8.83
CA ASN A 237 -4.78 -0.44 9.29
C ASN A 237 -4.86 -1.38 8.09
N ALA A 238 -4.00 -2.39 8.11
CA ALA A 238 -4.12 -3.55 7.25
C ALA A 238 -4.47 -4.76 8.13
N HIS A 239 -5.46 -5.53 7.71
CA HIS A 239 -5.96 -6.64 8.51
C HIS A 239 -6.46 -7.79 7.65
N GLN A 240 -6.26 -9.00 8.16
CA GLN A 240 -6.86 -10.20 7.62
C GLN A 240 -8.36 -10.21 7.92
N SER A 241 -9.14 -10.66 6.95
CA SER A 241 -10.59 -10.81 7.05
C SER A 241 -11.00 -12.19 6.55
N ASN A 242 -12.02 -12.75 7.20
CA ASN A 242 -12.58 -14.06 6.89
C ASN A 242 -14.10 -13.92 6.82
N THR A 243 -14.67 -14.13 5.64
CA THR A 243 -16.11 -13.90 5.42
C THR A 243 -17.02 -14.98 5.99
N LEU A 244 -16.47 -16.07 6.54
CA LEU A 244 -17.27 -17.08 7.26
C LEU A 244 -17.60 -16.67 8.69
N ILE A 245 -16.85 -15.74 9.25
CA ILE A 245 -17.08 -15.20 10.59
C ILE A 245 -18.28 -14.25 10.54
N ASP A 246 -19.14 -14.27 11.56
CA ASP A 246 -20.25 -13.34 11.66
C ASP A 246 -19.70 -11.92 11.84
N GLY A 247 -20.23 -10.97 11.07
CA GLY A 247 -19.73 -9.58 11.03
C GLY A 247 -19.81 -8.83 12.36
N PHE A 248 -20.61 -9.33 13.31
CA PHE A 248 -20.69 -8.80 14.67
C PHE A 248 -19.71 -9.45 15.66
N THR A 249 -19.07 -10.56 15.28
CA THR A 249 -18.08 -11.26 16.11
C THR A 249 -16.64 -10.94 15.74
N GLY A 250 -16.39 -10.52 14.49
CA GLY A 250 -15.07 -10.12 14.02
C GLY A 250 -14.68 -8.70 14.45
N ASN A 251 -13.37 -8.43 14.55
CA ASN A 251 -12.82 -7.12 14.84
C ASN A 251 -12.02 -6.59 13.63
N PRO A 252 -12.53 -5.58 12.91
CA PRO A 252 -11.88 -5.05 11.70
C PRO A 252 -10.63 -4.21 11.98
N PHE A 253 -10.27 -3.96 13.25
CA PHE A 253 -9.02 -3.27 13.61
C PHE A 253 -7.89 -4.24 13.97
N THR A 254 -8.22 -5.36 14.61
CA THR A 254 -7.21 -6.35 14.99
C THR A 254 -7.11 -7.50 13.99
N GLY A 255 -7.98 -7.50 12.98
CA GLY A 255 -8.16 -8.55 11.98
C GLY A 255 -8.62 -9.88 12.56
N GLU A 256 -8.78 -10.86 11.69
CA GLU A 256 -9.20 -12.22 12.00
C GLU A 256 -8.25 -13.25 11.41
N LEU A 257 -8.18 -14.43 12.04
CA LEU A 257 -7.46 -15.56 11.48
C LEU A 257 -8.15 -16.03 10.20
N SER A 258 -7.35 -16.32 9.17
CA SER A 258 -7.85 -16.99 7.98
C SER A 258 -8.35 -18.39 8.31
N VAL A 259 -9.13 -18.97 7.39
CA VAL A 259 -9.60 -20.37 7.52
C VAL A 259 -8.43 -21.34 7.67
N ASP A 260 -7.31 -21.08 6.99
CA ASP A 260 -6.13 -21.93 7.01
C ASP A 260 -5.27 -21.71 8.26
N GLN A 261 -5.10 -20.46 8.71
CA GLN A 261 -4.37 -20.11 9.94
C GLN A 261 -5.05 -20.68 11.19
N ASN A 262 -6.37 -20.81 11.20
CA ASN A 262 -7.12 -21.23 12.39
C ASN A 262 -7.07 -22.75 12.62
N GLN A 263 -5.89 -23.28 12.91
CA GLN A 263 -5.66 -24.69 13.28
C GLN A 263 -5.37 -24.85 14.78
N THR A 264 -5.32 -26.09 15.24
CA THR A 264 -4.87 -26.41 16.61
C THR A 264 -3.34 -26.47 16.62
N VAL A 265 -2.71 -25.68 17.48
CA VAL A 265 -1.25 -25.63 17.65
C VAL A 265 -0.79 -26.82 18.48
N SER A 266 0.23 -27.53 18.01
CA SER A 266 0.83 -28.64 18.74
C SER A 266 2.20 -28.30 19.27
N ILE A 267 2.94 -27.42 18.59
CA ILE A 267 4.31 -27.05 18.97
C ILE A 267 4.45 -25.53 18.91
N ILE A 268 5.00 -24.95 19.97
CA ILE A 268 5.50 -23.57 19.96
C ILE A 268 6.99 -23.62 20.29
N GLU A 269 7.79 -22.92 19.49
CA GLU A 269 9.22 -22.79 19.72
C GLU A 269 9.59 -21.32 19.88
N ILE A 270 10.42 -21.05 20.89
CA ILE A 270 11.02 -19.73 21.12
C ILE A 270 12.52 -19.87 20.95
N VAL A 271 13.12 -18.95 20.20
CA VAL A 271 14.57 -18.90 19.98
C VAL A 271 15.10 -17.61 20.58
N LEU A 272 16.07 -17.74 21.48
CA LEU A 272 16.79 -16.64 22.07
C LEU A 272 18.17 -16.56 21.41
N ARG A 273 18.54 -15.35 20.99
CA ARG A 273 19.77 -15.05 20.26
C ARG A 273 20.43 -13.81 20.83
N ASP A 274 21.70 -13.64 20.52
CA ASP A 274 22.42 -12.38 20.65
C ASP A 274 21.88 -11.34 19.63
N ASP A 275 21.69 -10.08 20.05
CA ASP A 275 21.34 -8.97 19.13
C ASP A 275 22.60 -8.39 18.44
N SER A 276 23.76 -8.49 19.11
CA SER A 276 25.07 -8.03 18.60
C SER A 276 26.06 -9.20 18.49
N PRO A 277 25.78 -10.23 17.67
CA PRO A 277 26.57 -11.46 17.64
C PRO A 277 28.04 -11.28 17.20
N GLU A 278 28.40 -10.12 16.64
CA GLU A 278 29.73 -9.83 16.12
C GLU A 278 30.81 -9.71 17.20
N ASP A 279 30.44 -9.37 18.44
CA ASP A 279 31.40 -9.29 19.54
C ASP A 279 31.69 -10.65 20.20
N GLY A 280 30.82 -11.63 19.96
CA GLY A 280 30.91 -13.00 20.44
C GLY A 280 30.75 -13.17 21.95
N VAL A 281 30.26 -12.17 22.68
CA VAL A 281 30.17 -12.21 24.16
C VAL A 281 28.94 -11.46 24.69
N GLY A 282 28.32 -11.98 25.74
CA GLY A 282 27.29 -11.24 26.46
C GLY A 282 25.96 -11.18 25.71
N GLY A 283 25.63 -12.24 24.98
CA GLY A 283 24.32 -12.40 24.35
C GLY A 283 23.25 -12.85 25.35
N ALA A 284 22.16 -13.44 24.85
CA ALA A 284 20.95 -13.61 25.66
C ALA A 284 21.16 -14.47 26.92
N ALA A 285 20.95 -13.89 28.10
CA ALA A 285 21.01 -14.59 29.37
C ALA A 285 19.63 -15.06 29.83
N PHE A 286 19.35 -16.36 29.75
CA PHE A 286 18.07 -16.99 30.05
C PHE A 286 18.04 -17.70 31.41
N PHE A 287 17.14 -17.26 32.29
CA PHE A 287 16.96 -17.82 33.63
C PHE A 287 15.75 -18.77 33.67
N SER A 288 15.97 -20.05 33.35
CA SER A 288 14.91 -21.08 33.32
C SER A 288 14.14 -21.18 34.65
N ALA A 289 14.79 -20.99 35.80
CA ALA A 289 14.16 -21.04 37.11
C ALA A 289 13.14 -19.93 37.37
N GLY A 290 13.24 -18.78 36.70
CA GLY A 290 12.30 -17.67 36.80
C GLY A 290 11.25 -17.64 35.69
N SER A 291 11.51 -18.29 34.56
CA SER A 291 10.63 -18.31 33.38
C SER A 291 9.46 -19.29 33.53
N ASP A 292 8.29 -18.99 32.94
CA ASP A 292 7.13 -19.88 32.96
C ASP A 292 6.23 -19.67 31.73
N ILE A 293 5.38 -20.65 31.45
CA ILE A 293 4.32 -20.59 30.45
C ILE A 293 2.97 -20.58 31.17
N ILE A 294 2.07 -19.69 30.77
CA ILE A 294 0.72 -19.60 31.32
C ILE A 294 -0.28 -19.92 30.22
N ILE A 295 -1.06 -20.96 30.44
CA ILE A 295 -2.02 -21.48 29.47
C ILE A 295 -3.41 -21.15 30.00
N THR A 296 -4.18 -20.38 29.24
CA THR A 296 -5.56 -20.04 29.58
C THR A 296 -6.49 -20.82 28.66
N TYR A 297 -7.46 -21.53 29.24
CA TYR A 297 -8.44 -22.33 28.51
C TYR A 297 -9.71 -21.53 28.20
N LEU A 298 -10.57 -22.07 27.33
CA LEU A 298 -11.82 -21.46 26.90
C LEU A 298 -12.81 -21.21 28.05
N ASP A 299 -12.79 -22.06 29.08
CA ASP A 299 -13.62 -21.94 30.29
C ASP A 299 -13.09 -20.91 31.31
N GLY A 300 -11.91 -20.34 31.05
CA GLY A 300 -11.23 -19.36 31.89
C GLY A 300 -10.30 -19.96 32.95
N THR A 301 -10.18 -21.29 33.03
CA THR A 301 -9.15 -21.94 33.87
C THR A 301 -7.75 -21.60 33.34
N GLN A 302 -6.76 -21.60 34.25
CA GLN A 302 -5.38 -21.28 33.93
C GLN A 302 -4.42 -22.28 34.56
N ASP A 303 -3.51 -22.79 33.73
CA ASP A 303 -2.38 -23.59 34.17
C ASP A 303 -1.08 -22.79 34.08
N ASN A 304 -0.23 -22.96 35.10
CA ASN A 304 1.16 -22.54 35.05
C ASN A 304 2.01 -23.76 34.70
N GLY A 305 2.86 -23.65 33.68
CA GLY A 305 3.66 -24.75 33.14
C GLY A 305 4.45 -25.45 34.22
N LYS A 306 5.15 -24.70 35.07
CA LYS A 306 5.90 -25.27 36.21
C LYS A 306 5.03 -26.04 37.21
N ALA A 307 3.80 -25.58 37.46
CA ALA A 307 2.91 -26.25 38.41
C ALA A 307 2.45 -27.63 37.89
N ILE A 308 2.20 -27.74 36.59
CA ILE A 308 1.87 -29.01 35.92
C ILE A 308 3.13 -29.78 35.45
N ARG A 309 4.32 -29.20 35.66
CA ARG A 309 5.62 -29.68 35.16
C ARG A 309 5.64 -29.88 33.63
N PHE A 310 5.02 -28.93 32.94
CA PHE A 310 5.13 -28.71 31.51
C PHE A 310 6.18 -27.62 31.29
N GLU A 311 7.43 -28.05 31.14
CA GLU A 311 8.60 -27.21 30.90
C GLU A 311 9.09 -27.43 29.46
N PRO A 312 9.76 -26.45 28.84
CA PRO A 312 10.25 -26.61 27.48
C PRO A 312 11.36 -27.64 27.41
N ILE A 313 11.48 -28.29 26.25
CA ILE A 313 12.71 -28.96 25.85
C ILE A 313 13.68 -27.84 25.45
N ILE A 314 14.81 -27.77 26.15
CA ILE A 314 15.83 -26.74 25.91
C ILE A 314 16.96 -27.35 25.08
N GLU A 315 17.27 -26.71 23.95
CA GLU A 315 18.38 -27.07 23.07
C GLU A 315 19.30 -25.86 22.88
N GLY A 316 20.61 -26.12 22.76
CA GLY A 316 21.62 -25.06 22.66
C GLY A 316 21.87 -24.33 23.98
N GLY A 317 22.53 -23.18 23.87
CA GLY A 317 22.97 -22.37 25.01
C GLY A 317 24.20 -22.89 25.75
N LEU A 318 25.02 -21.95 26.22
CA LEU A 318 26.17 -22.21 27.08
C LEU A 318 25.73 -22.13 28.55
N VAL A 319 26.14 -23.10 29.36
CA VAL A 319 25.78 -23.13 30.79
C VAL A 319 26.63 -22.12 31.57
N GLY A 320 26.00 -21.05 32.05
CA GLY A 320 26.58 -20.08 32.97
C GLY A 320 26.25 -20.37 34.45
N GLU A 321 26.58 -19.43 35.33
CA GLU A 321 26.23 -19.52 36.77
C GLU A 321 24.73 -19.26 37.01
N GLY A 322 23.90 -20.29 36.81
CA GLY A 322 22.46 -20.25 37.10
C GLY A 322 21.56 -19.75 35.97
N PHE A 323 22.12 -19.53 34.78
CA PHE A 323 21.42 -19.17 33.54
C PHE A 323 22.07 -19.85 32.33
N LEU A 324 21.39 -19.83 31.18
CA LEU A 324 21.92 -20.23 29.89
C LEU A 324 22.25 -18.97 29.07
N SER A 325 23.42 -18.92 28.43
CA SER A 325 23.85 -17.82 27.57
C SER A 325 23.78 -18.21 26.09
N ALA A 326 23.32 -17.30 25.25
CA ALA A 326 23.37 -17.41 23.78
C ALA A 326 24.37 -16.38 23.24
N ASP A 327 25.67 -16.64 23.38
CA ASP A 327 26.73 -15.69 23.01
C ASP A 327 27.11 -15.84 21.52
N GLY A 328 27.21 -14.72 20.81
CA GLY A 328 27.61 -14.72 19.40
C GLY A 328 26.59 -15.42 18.51
N VAL A 329 27.05 -16.42 17.75
CA VAL A 329 26.18 -17.19 16.84
C VAL A 329 25.36 -18.27 17.55
N GLU A 330 25.54 -18.42 18.85
CA GLU A 330 24.89 -19.49 19.60
C GLU A 330 23.43 -19.15 19.93
N GLU A 331 22.56 -20.16 19.95
CA GLU A 331 21.13 -19.97 20.18
C GLU A 331 20.63 -20.82 21.34
N ILE A 332 19.61 -20.35 22.04
CA ILE A 332 18.82 -21.15 22.99
C ILE A 332 17.44 -21.37 22.40
N ARG A 333 17.07 -22.63 22.14
CA ARG A 333 15.76 -23.01 21.64
C ARG A 333 14.92 -23.61 22.78
N LEU A 334 13.74 -23.06 22.97
CA LEU A 334 12.75 -23.49 23.96
C LEU A 334 11.55 -24.07 23.23
N ARG A 335 11.44 -25.40 23.18
CA ARG A 335 10.36 -26.08 22.48
C ARG A 335 9.29 -26.61 23.45
N TYR A 336 8.07 -26.12 23.28
CA TYR A 336 6.89 -26.55 24.02
C TYR A 336 6.04 -27.47 23.15
N ASP A 337 5.92 -28.73 23.56
CA ASP A 337 5.17 -29.76 22.86
C ASP A 337 3.86 -30.10 23.60
N PHE A 338 2.74 -29.61 23.07
CA PHE A 338 1.41 -29.82 23.64
C PHE A 338 0.89 -31.25 23.43
N ASP A 339 1.56 -32.09 22.64
CA ASP A 339 1.28 -33.53 22.54
C ASP A 339 2.11 -34.36 23.51
N SER A 340 3.04 -33.72 24.25
CA SER A 340 3.87 -34.41 25.23
C SER A 340 3.03 -35.02 26.36
N PRO A 341 3.46 -36.17 26.94
CA PRO A 341 2.82 -36.74 28.11
C PRO A 341 2.81 -35.81 29.33
N ALA A 342 3.70 -34.81 29.36
CA ALA A 342 3.77 -33.81 30.43
C ALA A 342 2.55 -32.87 30.37
N PHE A 343 2.14 -32.45 29.18
CA PHE A 343 0.93 -31.64 28.99
C PHE A 343 -0.32 -32.53 29.10
N VAL A 344 -0.46 -33.53 28.23
CA VAL A 344 -1.70 -34.33 28.06
C VAL A 344 -2.22 -34.96 29.36
N ASN A 345 -1.33 -35.39 30.27
CA ASN A 345 -1.74 -36.07 31.51
C ASN A 345 -1.99 -35.13 32.70
N ARG A 346 -1.61 -33.86 32.60
CA ARG A 346 -1.54 -32.95 33.77
C ARG A 346 -2.20 -31.60 33.55
N SER A 347 -2.49 -31.24 32.30
CA SER A 347 -3.23 -30.04 31.95
C SER A 347 -4.67 -30.11 32.43
N SER A 348 -5.25 -28.95 32.71
CA SER A 348 -6.65 -28.77 33.09
C SER A 348 -7.61 -28.96 31.91
N GLY A 349 -7.14 -28.76 30.68
CA GLY A 349 -7.89 -28.95 29.44
C GLY A 349 -7.01 -29.48 28.30
N THR A 350 -7.64 -29.88 27.19
CA THR A 350 -6.90 -30.34 25.99
C THR A 350 -6.33 -29.16 25.19
N LYS A 351 -5.43 -29.43 24.24
CA LYS A 351 -4.84 -28.36 23.42
C LYS A 351 -5.88 -27.62 22.56
N GLU A 352 -6.95 -28.33 22.16
CA GLU A 352 -8.10 -27.76 21.44
C GLU A 352 -8.91 -26.79 22.32
N GLU A 353 -8.77 -26.84 23.64
CA GLU A 353 -9.45 -25.95 24.58
C GLU A 353 -8.61 -24.73 24.97
N ILE A 354 -7.39 -24.60 24.44
CA ILE A 354 -6.50 -23.47 24.75
C ILE A 354 -7.03 -22.20 24.08
N LYS A 355 -7.35 -21.19 24.88
CA LYS A 355 -7.73 -19.87 24.42
C LYS A 355 -6.53 -18.98 24.11
N LYS A 356 -5.47 -19.13 24.91
CA LYS A 356 -4.30 -18.23 24.92
C LYS A 356 -3.12 -18.89 25.61
N VAL A 357 -1.93 -18.63 25.08
CA VAL A 357 -0.65 -19.01 25.68
C VAL A 357 0.18 -17.74 25.90
N GLU A 358 0.53 -17.48 27.15
CA GLU A 358 1.42 -16.37 27.57
C GLU A 358 2.77 -16.95 28.00
N PHE A 359 3.85 -16.44 27.44
CA PHE A 359 5.20 -16.74 27.87
C PHE A 359 5.70 -15.63 28.79
N ARG A 360 6.39 -16.01 29.86
CA ARG A 360 7.11 -15.11 30.77
C ARG A 360 8.55 -15.58 30.85
N LEU A 361 9.44 -14.87 30.16
CA LEU A 361 10.84 -15.22 30.08
C LEU A 361 11.64 -14.25 30.94
N VAL A 362 12.43 -14.78 31.87
CA VAL A 362 13.39 -13.97 32.62
C VAL A 362 14.67 -13.89 31.80
N LEU A 363 14.91 -12.73 31.22
CA LEU A 363 15.99 -12.43 30.28
C LEU A 363 16.84 -11.27 30.78
N GLY A 364 18.14 -11.34 30.52
CA GLY A 364 19.08 -10.24 30.67
C GLY A 364 20.08 -10.24 29.51
N ASN A 365 21.01 -9.29 29.57
CA ASN A 365 22.02 -9.03 28.55
C ASN A 365 21.46 -8.58 27.20
N ASP A 366 22.24 -8.70 26.13
CA ASP A 366 21.87 -8.37 24.77
C ASP A 366 21.12 -9.54 24.14
N TYR A 367 19.80 -9.41 23.97
CA TYR A 367 18.95 -10.52 23.54
C TYR A 367 17.99 -10.14 22.43
N GLN A 368 17.71 -11.11 21.57
CA GLN A 368 16.53 -11.14 20.72
C GLN A 368 15.63 -12.32 21.10
N VAL A 369 14.32 -12.12 21.02
CA VAL A 369 13.30 -13.14 21.24
C VAL A 369 12.54 -13.36 19.94
N TRP A 370 12.69 -14.55 19.38
CA TRP A 370 11.99 -15.00 18.19
C TRP A 370 11.00 -16.11 18.54
N VAL A 371 9.86 -16.18 17.86
CA VAL A 371 8.85 -17.21 18.08
C VAL A 371 8.35 -17.84 16.79
N THR A 372 8.01 -19.12 16.85
CA THR A 372 7.37 -19.87 15.76
C THR A 372 6.47 -21.00 16.28
N SER A 373 5.75 -21.65 15.38
CA SER A 373 4.92 -22.84 15.67
C SER A 373 4.78 -23.76 14.45
N ASP A 374 4.10 -24.88 14.67
CA ASP A 374 3.60 -25.77 13.61
C ASP A 374 2.44 -25.18 12.77
N SER A 375 2.05 -23.93 13.01
CA SER A 375 1.07 -23.17 12.20
C SER A 375 1.66 -21.88 11.58
N GLN A 376 2.95 -21.61 11.80
CA GLN A 376 3.66 -20.46 11.25
C GLN A 376 4.71 -20.95 10.24
N LEU A 377 4.26 -21.28 9.03
CA LEU A 377 5.02 -22.08 8.06
C LEU A 377 5.39 -21.31 6.79
N ASN A 378 6.43 -21.79 6.10
CA ASN A 378 6.70 -21.46 4.70
C ASN A 378 5.98 -22.45 3.75
N ALA A 379 6.08 -22.24 2.43
CA ALA A 379 5.49 -23.12 1.43
C ALA A 379 6.00 -24.57 1.46
N SER A 380 7.19 -24.80 2.03
CA SER A 380 7.77 -26.14 2.24
C SER A 380 7.23 -26.83 3.50
N GLY A 381 6.46 -26.13 4.33
CA GLY A 381 5.96 -26.62 5.62
C GLY A 381 6.97 -26.51 6.77
N GLU A 382 8.01 -25.70 6.61
CA GLU A 382 9.01 -25.44 7.66
C GLU A 382 8.58 -24.23 8.51
N SER A 383 8.84 -24.30 9.81
CA SER A 383 8.50 -23.23 10.76
C SER A 383 9.38 -22.00 10.56
N VAL A 384 8.75 -20.84 10.38
CA VAL A 384 9.42 -19.54 10.16
C VAL A 384 9.46 -18.77 11.46
N LEU A 385 10.60 -18.15 11.81
CA LEU A 385 10.75 -17.35 13.03
C LEU A 385 10.31 -15.89 12.82
N LEU A 386 9.55 -15.34 13.76
CA LEU A 386 9.20 -13.92 13.79
C LEU A 386 9.70 -13.27 15.07
N LEU A 387 10.26 -12.06 14.94
CA LEU A 387 10.79 -11.27 16.05
C LEU A 387 9.65 -10.77 16.94
N VAL A 388 9.82 -10.90 18.25
CA VAL A 388 8.86 -10.43 19.27
C VAL A 388 9.42 -9.25 20.07
N ALA A 389 10.68 -9.37 20.48
CA ALA A 389 11.34 -8.39 21.33
C ALA A 389 12.85 -8.45 21.14
N GLN A 390 13.51 -7.34 21.44
CA GLN A 390 14.96 -7.24 21.51
C GLN A 390 15.35 -6.33 22.69
N ALA A 391 16.58 -6.46 23.17
CA ALA A 391 17.13 -5.63 24.23
C ALA A 391 17.43 -4.21 23.75
N GLU A 392 17.48 -3.26 24.69
CA GLU A 392 18.02 -1.92 24.41
C GLU A 392 19.50 -1.89 24.78
N GLY A 393 20.35 -1.62 23.79
CA GLY A 393 21.80 -1.62 23.90
C GLY A 393 22.42 -3.01 24.09
N ASN A 394 23.71 -3.10 23.82
CA ASN A 394 24.50 -4.30 24.06
C ASN A 394 24.95 -4.38 25.54
N VAL A 395 24.06 -4.87 26.40
CA VAL A 395 24.29 -5.07 27.84
C VAL A 395 24.91 -6.46 28.07
N GLN A 396 25.99 -6.55 28.84
CA GLN A 396 26.73 -7.82 29.02
C GLN A 396 26.86 -8.27 30.50
N ASP A 397 26.30 -7.49 31.44
CA ASP A 397 26.53 -7.62 32.88
C ASP A 397 25.27 -7.96 33.69
N ASN A 398 24.19 -8.36 33.01
CA ASN A 398 22.87 -8.68 33.55
C ASN A 398 22.17 -7.53 34.29
N THR A 399 22.59 -6.27 34.10
CA THR A 399 21.97 -5.12 34.78
C THR A 399 20.55 -4.83 34.29
N ASN A 400 20.21 -5.27 33.08
CA ASN A 400 18.89 -5.14 32.44
C ASN A 400 17.96 -6.34 32.67
N LEU A 401 18.24 -7.19 33.68
CA LEU A 401 17.43 -8.39 33.98
C LEU A 401 15.95 -8.04 34.18
N GLN A 402 15.09 -8.63 33.35
CA GLN A 402 13.65 -8.36 33.36
C GLN A 402 12.81 -9.57 32.95
N ILE A 403 11.49 -9.46 33.15
CA ILE A 403 10.52 -10.45 32.69
C ILE A 403 9.92 -9.99 31.36
N VAL A 404 10.38 -10.55 30.25
CA VAL A 404 9.79 -10.35 28.93
C VAL A 404 8.55 -11.24 28.82
N SER A 405 7.37 -10.62 28.80
CA SER A 405 6.10 -11.36 28.75
C SER A 405 5.30 -11.05 27.49
N PHE A 406 4.87 -12.08 26.75
CA PHE A 406 4.11 -11.91 25.51
C PHE A 406 3.14 -13.07 25.30
N ASP A 407 2.05 -12.81 24.56
CA ASP A 407 1.12 -13.86 24.14
C ASP A 407 1.51 -14.37 22.75
N TYR A 408 1.57 -15.69 22.57
CA TYR A 408 1.79 -16.27 21.25
C TYR A 408 0.52 -16.21 20.40
N GLY A 409 0.69 -15.93 19.11
CA GLY A 409 -0.36 -15.95 18.11
C GLY A 409 0.19 -15.69 16.70
N LEU A 410 -0.64 -15.98 15.69
CA LEU A 410 -0.32 -15.70 14.30
C LEU A 410 -0.65 -14.24 13.95
N PRO A 411 0.13 -13.57 13.09
CA PRO A 411 -0.16 -12.21 12.62
C PRO A 411 -1.55 -12.08 11.98
N THR A 412 -2.33 -11.08 12.43
CA THR A 412 -3.69 -10.80 11.93
C THR A 412 -3.97 -9.34 11.59
N SER A 413 -3.11 -8.40 11.98
CA SER A 413 -3.23 -7.01 11.52
C SER A 413 -1.98 -6.19 11.85
N THR A 414 -1.69 -5.19 11.02
CA THR A 414 -0.79 -4.08 11.34
C THR A 414 -1.62 -2.79 11.42
N GLN A 415 -1.54 -2.08 12.54
CA GLN A 415 -2.25 -0.83 12.79
C GLN A 415 -1.29 0.27 13.21
N ILE A 416 -1.36 1.42 12.56
CA ILE A 416 -0.55 2.58 12.89
C ILE A 416 -1.47 3.75 13.23
N TRP A 417 -1.20 4.40 14.36
CA TRP A 417 -1.83 5.66 14.75
C TRP A 417 -0.77 6.75 14.78
N GLY A 418 -1.07 7.89 14.17
CA GLY A 418 -0.13 8.99 14.01
C GLY A 418 -0.72 10.35 14.32
N GLY A 419 0.13 11.27 14.77
CA GLY A 419 -0.23 12.67 14.99
C GLY A 419 0.85 13.59 14.45
N THR A 420 0.42 14.66 13.75
CA THR A 420 1.33 15.70 13.23
C THR A 420 1.03 17.06 13.82
N LEU A 421 2.08 17.85 14.05
CA LEU A 421 2.02 19.26 14.42
C LEU A 421 2.89 20.06 13.47
N GLU A 422 2.27 21.00 12.77
CA GLU A 422 2.94 21.96 11.92
C GLU A 422 2.77 23.35 12.51
N LEU A 423 3.86 24.09 12.69
CA LEU A 423 3.83 25.50 13.07
C LEU A 423 4.55 26.32 12.01
N GLN A 424 3.91 27.39 11.57
CA GLN A 424 4.46 28.29 10.55
C GLN A 424 4.76 29.66 11.14
N LYS A 425 5.98 30.15 10.92
CA LYS A 425 6.47 31.50 11.27
C LYS A 425 6.29 31.89 12.74
N VAL A 426 6.23 30.93 13.67
CA VAL A 426 6.12 31.21 15.11
C VAL A 426 7.47 31.73 15.61
N LEU A 427 7.54 33.02 15.98
CA LEU A 427 8.80 33.71 16.29
C LEU A 427 9.85 33.62 15.16
N GLY A 428 9.39 33.45 13.92
CA GLY A 428 10.23 33.24 12.74
C GLY A 428 10.74 31.81 12.55
N PHE A 429 10.28 30.85 13.35
CA PHE A 429 10.55 29.43 13.16
C PHE A 429 9.39 28.72 12.45
N ASP A 430 9.75 27.76 11.61
CA ASP A 430 8.86 26.75 11.06
C ASP A 430 9.18 25.41 11.72
N PHE A 431 8.15 24.69 12.18
CA PHE A 431 8.28 23.42 12.87
C PHE A 431 7.37 22.38 12.23
N TYR A 432 7.89 21.17 12.06
CA TYR A 432 7.13 19.97 11.73
C TYR A 432 7.46 18.91 12.79
N GLY A 433 6.45 18.24 13.31
CA GLY A 433 6.63 17.08 14.18
C GLY A 433 5.62 15.99 13.85
N GLU A 434 6.06 14.75 13.93
CA GLU A 434 5.23 13.55 13.70
C GLU A 434 5.55 12.51 14.78
N TYR A 435 4.52 11.88 15.33
CA TYR A 435 4.62 10.84 16.35
C TYR A 435 3.63 9.73 16.04
N ASP A 436 4.15 8.52 15.84
CA ASP A 436 3.42 7.36 15.38
C ASP A 436 3.60 6.16 16.33
N LEU A 437 2.57 5.33 16.39
CA LEU A 437 2.50 4.10 17.17
C LEU A 437 2.06 2.95 16.26
N SER A 438 2.96 2.00 16.00
CA SER A 438 2.68 0.78 15.25
C SER A 438 2.34 -0.38 16.19
N TYR A 439 1.22 -1.05 15.90
CA TYR A 439 0.73 -2.25 16.58
C TYR A 439 0.69 -3.40 15.57
N SER A 440 1.52 -4.42 15.79
CA SER A 440 1.44 -5.69 15.07
C SER A 440 0.61 -6.68 15.88
N TYR A 441 -0.65 -6.85 15.51
CA TYR A 441 -1.60 -7.69 16.22
C TYR A 441 -1.46 -9.16 15.84
N THR A 442 -1.57 -10.01 16.86
CA THR A 442 -1.58 -11.46 16.72
C THR A 442 -2.79 -12.08 17.44
N LYS A 443 -3.20 -13.25 16.98
CA LYS A 443 -4.27 -14.06 17.59
C LYS A 443 -3.84 -15.52 17.71
N TYR A 444 -4.11 -16.14 18.86
CA TYR A 444 -3.87 -17.56 19.05
C TYR A 444 -4.87 -18.39 18.23
N PRO A 445 -4.43 -19.32 17.35
CA PRO A 445 -5.33 -20.11 16.53
C PRO A 445 -5.94 -21.27 17.33
N ASN A 446 -7.24 -21.47 17.14
CA ASN A 446 -8.03 -22.51 17.78
C ASN A 446 -9.35 -22.73 17.01
N VAL A 447 -9.53 -23.94 16.46
CA VAL A 447 -10.70 -24.35 15.66
C VAL A 447 -12.04 -24.33 16.42
N VAL A 448 -12.01 -24.48 17.74
CA VAL A 448 -13.19 -24.52 18.62
C VAL A 448 -13.60 -23.11 19.07
N ALA A 449 -12.64 -22.19 19.14
CA ALA A 449 -12.87 -20.83 19.58
C ALA A 449 -13.73 -20.05 18.57
N LYS A 450 -14.82 -19.42 19.05
CA LYS A 450 -15.64 -18.50 18.24
C LYS A 450 -15.09 -17.08 18.21
N THR A 451 -14.31 -16.72 19.22
CA THR A 451 -13.73 -15.39 19.40
C THR A 451 -12.31 -15.55 19.91
N HIS A 452 -11.37 -14.90 19.27
CA HIS A 452 -9.95 -14.97 19.62
C HIS A 452 -9.53 -13.74 20.40
N THR A 453 -8.61 -13.93 21.36
CA THR A 453 -7.98 -12.82 22.06
C THR A 453 -6.86 -12.24 21.21
N THR A 454 -6.79 -10.91 21.15
CA THR A 454 -5.74 -10.20 20.40
C THR A 454 -4.63 -9.72 21.33
N PHE A 455 -3.39 -9.85 20.88
CA PHE A 455 -2.21 -9.28 21.54
C PHE A 455 -1.29 -8.55 20.55
N SER A 456 -0.35 -7.73 21.04
CA SER A 456 0.66 -7.04 20.24
C SER A 456 1.85 -6.64 21.14
N GLY A 457 3.06 -6.71 20.58
CA GLY A 457 4.31 -6.37 21.27
C GLY A 457 4.59 -7.26 22.48
N ILE A 458 4.96 -6.64 23.60
CA ILE A 458 5.14 -7.30 24.90
C ILE A 458 4.23 -6.65 25.96
N ARG A 459 4.08 -7.31 27.10
CA ARG A 459 3.31 -6.77 28.23
C ARG A 459 4.01 -5.53 28.78
N GLY A 460 3.26 -4.44 28.87
CA GLY A 460 3.79 -3.13 29.28
C GLY A 460 4.26 -2.27 28.11
N ASP A 461 4.49 -2.87 26.93
CA ASP A 461 4.97 -2.18 25.75
C ASP A 461 4.40 -2.83 24.47
N ARG A 462 3.16 -2.46 24.16
CA ARG A 462 2.33 -3.10 23.13
C ARG A 462 2.46 -2.47 21.74
N ALA A 463 3.14 -1.32 21.64
CA ALA A 463 3.25 -0.55 20.41
C ALA A 463 4.69 -0.11 20.23
N ALA A 464 5.19 -0.21 19.00
CA ALA A 464 6.47 0.36 18.63
C ALA A 464 6.28 1.82 18.24
N SER A 465 7.01 2.74 18.87
CA SER A 465 6.87 4.17 18.59
C SER A 465 7.92 4.67 17.59
N ALA A 466 7.51 5.56 16.70
CA ALA A 466 8.39 6.30 15.81
C ALA A 466 8.08 7.80 15.92
N TRP A 467 9.09 8.66 15.96
CA TRP A 467 8.86 10.10 15.94
C TRP A 467 9.98 10.85 15.26
N MET A 468 9.62 11.99 14.67
CA MET A 468 10.55 12.95 14.10
C MET A 468 10.10 14.38 14.38
N MET A 469 11.06 15.29 14.43
CA MET A 469 10.79 16.72 14.46
C MET A 469 11.84 17.49 13.66
N ASN A 470 11.38 18.50 12.93
CA ASN A 470 12.20 19.43 12.16
C ASN A 470 11.87 20.84 12.63
N LEU A 471 12.90 21.63 12.90
CA LEU A 471 12.79 23.03 13.30
C LEU A 471 13.74 23.84 12.42
N SER A 472 13.19 24.82 11.69
CA SER A 472 13.98 25.67 10.81
C SER A 472 13.66 27.14 11.02
N ARG A 473 14.63 27.99 10.71
CA ARG A 473 14.45 29.45 10.69
C ARG A 473 15.39 30.08 9.70
N VAL A 474 14.83 30.86 8.78
CA VAL A 474 15.58 31.68 7.83
C VAL A 474 15.37 33.14 8.18
N ALA A 475 16.43 33.81 8.63
CA ALA A 475 16.44 35.22 9.02
C ALA A 475 17.69 35.90 8.45
N PHE A 476 17.64 36.20 7.14
CA PHE A 476 18.78 36.68 6.37
C PHE A 476 19.57 37.79 7.12
N PRO A 477 20.91 37.68 7.22
CA PRO A 477 21.77 36.69 6.55
C PRO A 477 21.91 35.35 7.28
N PHE A 478 21.26 35.15 8.42
CA PHE A 478 21.40 33.94 9.23
C PHE A 478 20.35 32.88 8.89
N PHE A 479 20.71 31.62 9.11
CA PHE A 479 19.77 30.51 9.06
C PHE A 479 20.11 29.46 10.12
N PHE A 480 19.11 28.68 10.48
CA PHE A 480 19.20 27.59 11.42
C PHE A 480 18.29 26.45 10.96
N PHE A 481 18.75 25.21 11.16
CA PHE A 481 17.98 24.00 11.02
C PHE A 481 18.38 23.03 12.14
N GLY A 482 17.41 22.31 12.67
CA GLY A 482 17.63 21.19 13.55
C GLY A 482 16.57 20.12 13.33
N GLU A 483 16.99 18.89 13.34
CA GLU A 483 16.14 17.71 13.28
C GLU A 483 16.46 16.78 14.44
N ALA A 484 15.47 16.02 14.90
CA ALA A 484 15.66 14.95 15.87
C ALA A 484 14.60 13.88 15.66
N TYR A 485 14.97 12.63 15.96
CA TYR A 485 14.16 11.47 15.63
C TYR A 485 14.49 10.29 16.52
N SER A 486 13.55 9.35 16.59
CA SER A 486 13.75 8.01 17.16
C SER A 486 12.79 7.04 16.49
N MET A 487 13.32 5.95 15.95
CA MET A 487 12.56 4.89 15.30
C MET A 487 12.74 3.59 16.09
N ASP A 488 11.71 3.13 16.81
CA ASP A 488 11.76 1.86 17.52
C ASP A 488 12.13 0.71 16.56
N PRO A 489 12.99 -0.25 16.93
CA PRO A 489 13.40 -1.33 16.04
C PRO A 489 12.24 -2.21 15.54
N ARG A 490 11.18 -2.33 16.35
CA ARG A 490 9.98 -3.09 16.01
C ARG A 490 8.98 -2.25 15.22
N TYR A 491 9.24 -0.95 15.00
CA TYR A 491 8.36 -0.11 14.20
C TYR A 491 8.25 -0.73 12.80
N SER A 492 7.02 -0.87 12.32
CA SER A 492 6.78 -1.60 11.10
C SER A 492 5.53 -1.11 10.40
N THR A 493 5.68 -0.87 9.11
CA THR A 493 4.59 -0.68 8.14
C THR A 493 4.23 -1.96 7.39
N ARG A 494 4.89 -3.07 7.73
CA ARG A 494 4.74 -4.36 7.07
C ARG A 494 3.43 -5.03 7.46
N THR A 495 2.74 -5.62 6.50
CA THR A 495 1.57 -6.47 6.75
C THR A 495 1.68 -7.78 5.98
N PHE A 496 1.28 -8.87 6.64
CA PHE A 496 1.13 -10.17 5.98
C PHE A 496 -0.19 -10.23 5.20
N THR A 497 -0.20 -10.88 4.04
CA THR A 497 -1.37 -11.03 3.18
C THR A 497 -1.74 -12.49 2.96
N ALA A 498 -3.04 -12.78 3.13
CA ALA A 498 -3.58 -14.12 2.93
C ALA A 498 -3.95 -14.37 1.47
N GLN A 499 -3.66 -15.57 0.97
CA GLN A 499 -4.20 -16.04 -0.29
C GLN A 499 -5.69 -16.41 -0.17
N GLY A 500 -6.33 -16.74 -1.30
CA GLY A 500 -7.77 -17.02 -1.32
C GLY A 500 -8.17 -18.28 -0.53
N ASP A 501 -7.25 -19.24 -0.41
CA ASP A 501 -7.33 -20.42 0.46
C ASP A 501 -7.11 -20.08 1.94
N GLY A 502 -6.43 -18.97 2.21
CA GLY A 502 -6.13 -18.48 3.55
C GLY A 502 -4.67 -18.70 3.98
N PHE A 503 -3.89 -19.43 3.18
CA PHE A 503 -2.49 -19.71 3.49
C PHE A 503 -1.67 -18.41 3.47
N ILE A 504 -0.70 -18.33 4.39
CA ILE A 504 0.30 -17.27 4.46
C ILE A 504 1.66 -17.95 4.56
N ASP A 505 2.48 -17.77 3.55
CA ASP A 505 3.91 -18.07 3.64
C ASP A 505 4.58 -16.92 4.39
N TYR A 506 5.12 -17.17 5.58
CA TYR A 506 5.75 -16.12 6.38
C TYR A 506 7.18 -15.78 5.94
N GLU A 507 7.76 -16.57 5.03
CA GLU A 507 9.10 -16.36 4.46
C GLU A 507 9.03 -15.69 3.07
N ASP A 508 8.00 -15.99 2.27
CA ASP A 508 7.82 -15.38 0.95
C ASP A 508 7.29 -13.95 1.01
N GLU A 509 8.21 -13.01 1.11
CA GLU A 509 7.88 -11.59 1.13
C GLU A 509 7.30 -11.07 -0.20
N ARG A 510 7.60 -11.69 -1.34
CA ARG A 510 7.12 -11.21 -2.64
C ARG A 510 5.63 -11.42 -2.78
N ILE A 511 5.10 -12.53 -2.26
CA ILE A 511 3.70 -12.91 -2.43
C ILE A 511 2.85 -12.54 -1.22
N HIS A 512 3.42 -12.63 -0.02
CA HIS A 512 2.67 -12.60 1.24
C HIS A 512 2.96 -11.39 2.11
N VAL A 513 3.76 -10.43 1.66
CA VAL A 513 4.02 -9.19 2.38
C VAL A 513 3.66 -7.99 1.52
N VAL A 514 3.07 -6.99 2.17
CA VAL A 514 2.84 -5.65 1.62
C VAL A 514 3.39 -4.65 2.63
N GLU A 515 4.12 -3.65 2.15
CA GLU A 515 4.53 -2.52 2.98
C GLU A 515 3.49 -1.40 2.87
N LEU A 516 3.26 -0.62 3.92
CA LEU A 516 2.39 0.57 3.83
C LEU A 516 3.16 1.82 3.39
N VAL A 517 4.47 1.83 3.64
CA VAL A 517 5.45 2.79 3.10
C VAL A 517 6.35 2.01 2.17
N GLU A 518 6.35 2.35 0.89
CA GLU A 518 7.19 1.66 -0.10
C GLU A 518 8.64 2.13 -0.07
N ASP A 519 9.49 1.25 -0.54
CA ASP A 519 10.87 1.47 -0.98
C ASP A 519 10.82 1.92 -2.45
N ASN A 520 11.19 3.17 -2.70
CA ASN A 520 11.07 3.84 -4.00
C ASN A 520 12.06 5.02 -4.06
N ASP A 521 13.34 4.71 -4.03
CA ASP A 521 14.45 5.68 -3.88
C ASP A 521 14.47 6.75 -4.99
N ASP A 522 14.12 6.36 -6.23
CA ASP A 522 14.14 7.22 -7.42
C ASP A 522 12.86 8.07 -7.60
N GLN A 523 11.86 7.87 -6.73
CA GLN A 523 10.55 8.55 -6.75
C GLN A 523 9.69 8.34 -8.01
N ASP A 524 9.87 7.24 -8.74
CA ASP A 524 9.08 6.93 -9.94
C ASP A 524 7.69 6.24 -9.67
N GLU A 525 7.07 5.61 -10.68
CA GLU A 525 5.77 4.92 -10.51
C GLU A 525 5.88 3.43 -10.08
N PHE A 526 7.10 2.88 -10.01
CA PHE A 526 7.43 1.50 -9.75
C PHE A 526 8.30 1.38 -8.49
N PRO A 527 7.76 0.83 -7.39
CA PRO A 527 8.60 0.49 -6.24
C PRO A 527 9.76 -0.43 -6.66
N ASP A 528 10.87 -0.24 -5.97
CA ASP A 528 12.10 -1.03 -6.14
C ASP A 528 11.85 -2.51 -5.79
N THR A 529 11.01 -2.75 -4.80
CA THR A 529 10.66 -4.12 -4.40
C THR A 529 9.62 -4.80 -5.32
N VAL A 530 9.91 -6.04 -5.71
CA VAL A 530 8.94 -6.89 -6.43
C VAL A 530 7.96 -7.53 -5.44
N ARG A 531 6.74 -6.99 -5.36
CA ARG A 531 5.63 -7.52 -4.54
C ARG A 531 4.39 -7.84 -5.39
N LYS A 532 3.51 -8.69 -4.86
CA LYS A 532 2.33 -9.24 -5.56
C LYS A 532 1.24 -8.22 -5.88
N ASP A 533 1.13 -7.16 -5.11
CA ASP A 533 0.18 -6.07 -5.32
C ASP A 533 0.50 -5.22 -6.56
N TRP A 534 1.75 -5.22 -7.04
CA TRP A 534 2.12 -4.62 -8.33
C TRP A 534 2.63 -5.60 -9.39
N GLN A 535 3.06 -6.81 -9.01
CA GLN A 535 3.54 -7.92 -9.87
C GLN A 535 4.75 -7.63 -10.77
N VAL A 536 5.13 -6.36 -10.90
CA VAL A 536 6.28 -5.83 -11.64
C VAL A 536 6.85 -4.75 -10.71
N GLY A 537 7.94 -5.07 -9.99
CA GLY A 537 8.81 -4.04 -9.41
C GLY A 537 9.55 -3.31 -10.53
N ASP A 538 10.36 -2.31 -10.24
CA ASP A 538 11.02 -1.55 -11.30
C ASP A 538 11.92 -2.46 -12.18
N PRO A 539 11.58 -2.66 -13.47
CA PRO A 539 12.38 -3.49 -14.36
C PRO A 539 13.56 -2.73 -14.99
N SER A 540 13.79 -1.45 -14.64
CA SER A 540 14.61 -0.53 -15.43
C SER A 540 15.70 0.20 -14.63
N VAL A 541 15.45 0.59 -13.39
CA VAL A 541 16.32 1.42 -12.54
C VAL A 541 16.55 0.77 -11.17
N PHE A 542 16.71 -0.56 -11.09
CA PHE A 542 17.02 -1.24 -9.82
C PHE A 542 18.28 -2.13 -9.86
N PRO A 543 19.24 -1.98 -8.91
CA PRO A 543 19.42 -0.82 -8.02
C PRO A 543 19.91 0.39 -8.82
N GLY A 544 19.29 1.56 -8.65
CA GLY A 544 19.67 2.70 -9.46
C GLY A 544 18.98 4.01 -9.12
N TRP A 545 19.57 5.08 -9.64
CA TRP A 545 19.04 6.43 -9.61
C TRP A 545 18.75 6.87 -11.03
N ASP A 546 17.64 7.57 -11.25
CA ASP A 546 17.29 8.16 -12.53
C ASP A 546 16.85 9.62 -12.34
N GLU A 547 17.82 10.53 -12.20
CA GLU A 547 17.55 11.96 -12.02
C GLU A 547 16.94 12.61 -13.28
N ASN A 548 17.13 11.97 -14.44
CA ASN A 548 16.72 12.50 -15.72
C ASN A 548 15.37 11.94 -16.22
N ASN A 549 14.83 10.95 -15.51
CA ASN A 549 13.55 10.28 -15.69
C ASN A 549 13.41 9.62 -17.08
N ASP A 550 14.49 9.00 -17.59
CA ASP A 550 14.49 8.24 -18.84
C ASP A 550 14.29 6.73 -18.66
N PHE A 551 14.06 6.29 -17.43
CA PHE A 551 13.91 4.91 -16.96
C PHE A 551 15.16 4.06 -17.23
N ILE A 552 16.33 4.68 -17.17
CA ILE A 552 17.63 4.03 -17.26
C ILE A 552 18.49 4.54 -16.11
N SER A 553 19.12 3.63 -15.37
CA SER A 553 20.04 4.02 -14.30
C SER A 553 21.11 4.99 -14.79
N ASP A 554 21.25 6.14 -14.14
CA ASP A 554 22.28 7.14 -14.39
C ASP A 554 23.69 6.53 -14.26
N PHE A 555 23.82 5.43 -13.53
CA PHE A 555 25.06 4.70 -13.30
C PHE A 555 25.34 3.58 -14.32
N ASN A 556 24.35 3.22 -15.14
CA ASN A 556 24.43 2.10 -16.08
C ASN A 556 23.57 2.36 -17.32
N GLN A 557 23.96 3.37 -18.10
CA GLN A 557 23.23 3.91 -19.24
C GLN A 557 23.15 2.97 -20.45
N ASN A 558 23.98 1.94 -20.46
CA ASN A 558 23.97 0.93 -21.52
C ASN A 558 23.15 -0.33 -21.16
N ASP A 559 22.66 -0.43 -19.91
CA ASP A 559 21.67 -1.41 -19.49
C ASP A 559 20.28 -0.88 -19.81
N ASN A 560 19.61 -1.53 -20.77
CA ASN A 560 18.29 -1.13 -21.20
C ASN A 560 17.48 -2.34 -21.63
N ARG A 561 16.21 -2.09 -21.94
CA ARG A 561 15.25 -3.13 -22.34
C ARG A 561 15.72 -4.06 -23.48
N PHE A 562 16.65 -3.64 -24.33
CA PHE A 562 17.15 -4.42 -25.46
C PHE A 562 18.53 -5.04 -25.25
N LEU A 563 19.32 -4.50 -24.33
CA LEU A 563 20.68 -4.92 -24.04
C LEU A 563 20.86 -4.90 -22.52
N SER A 564 21.00 -6.09 -21.92
CA SER A 564 21.25 -6.20 -20.49
C SER A 564 22.74 -6.10 -20.19
N ASN A 565 23.10 -5.23 -19.25
CA ASN A 565 24.45 -5.11 -18.73
C ASN A 565 24.42 -5.01 -17.21
N LEU A 566 25.08 -5.95 -16.52
CA LEU A 566 25.09 -6.00 -15.06
C LEU A 566 26.31 -5.30 -14.45
N ILE A 567 27.24 -4.82 -15.29
CA ILE A 567 28.44 -4.12 -14.84
C ILE A 567 28.16 -2.63 -14.98
N PRO A 568 28.19 -1.83 -13.89
CA PRO A 568 28.01 -0.38 -13.99
C PRO A 568 28.99 0.24 -14.98
N ASP A 569 28.57 1.31 -15.68
CA ASP A 569 29.36 1.94 -16.73
C ASP A 569 30.74 2.41 -16.23
N TYR A 570 30.83 2.80 -14.96
CA TYR A 570 32.05 3.26 -14.30
C TYR A 570 33.02 2.12 -13.90
N GLU A 571 32.59 0.87 -13.96
CA GLU A 571 33.43 -0.33 -13.76
C GLU A 571 33.85 -1.00 -15.07
N GLU A 572 33.28 -0.59 -16.20
CA GLU A 572 33.60 -1.20 -17.47
C GLU A 572 35.06 -0.98 -17.91
N PRO A 573 35.68 -1.96 -18.60
CA PRO A 573 37.06 -1.86 -19.07
C PRO A 573 37.32 -0.71 -20.06
N PHE A 574 36.26 -0.20 -20.69
CA PHE A 574 36.29 0.96 -21.56
C PHE A 574 35.22 1.96 -21.11
N LEU A 575 35.61 3.20 -20.84
CA LEU A 575 34.65 4.27 -20.54
C LEU A 575 33.93 4.68 -21.83
N ARG A 576 32.79 4.04 -22.12
CA ARG A 576 31.90 4.45 -23.23
C ARG A 576 30.92 5.54 -22.81
N HIS A 577 30.50 5.51 -21.56
CA HIS A 577 29.55 6.44 -20.96
C HIS A 577 30.27 7.31 -19.93
N ASN A 578 29.87 8.59 -19.85
CA ASN A 578 30.50 9.55 -18.96
C ASN A 578 29.82 9.51 -17.59
N VAL A 579 30.07 8.41 -16.88
CA VAL A 579 29.52 8.13 -15.55
C VAL A 579 30.67 8.10 -14.55
N ASP A 580 30.61 8.96 -13.54
CA ASP A 580 31.52 8.93 -12.42
C ASP A 580 31.02 7.94 -11.38
N ARG A 581 31.94 7.30 -10.65
CA ARG A 581 31.53 6.43 -9.54
C ARG A 581 30.81 7.25 -8.45
N PRO A 582 29.79 6.69 -7.78
CA PRO A 582 29.05 7.37 -6.71
C PRO A 582 29.95 8.01 -5.65
N GLU A 583 31.10 7.40 -5.30
CA GLU A 583 32.01 7.90 -4.27
C GLU A 583 32.74 9.19 -4.68
N PHE A 584 32.73 9.55 -5.98
CA PHE A 584 33.28 10.79 -6.50
C PHE A 584 32.22 11.86 -6.78
N LEU A 585 30.94 11.52 -6.66
CA LEU A 585 29.87 12.47 -6.86
C LEU A 585 29.77 13.47 -5.70
N PHE A 586 29.31 14.67 -6.01
CA PHE A 586 29.14 15.71 -5.01
C PHE A 586 27.95 15.40 -4.09
N GLY A 587 28.22 15.27 -2.79
CA GLY A 587 27.17 15.19 -1.80
C GLY A 587 27.67 15.12 -0.37
N ILE A 588 26.71 14.95 0.54
CA ILE A 588 26.95 14.83 1.97
C ILE A 588 26.92 13.34 2.31
N ASP A 589 27.96 12.87 2.98
CA ASP A 589 28.09 11.52 3.56
C ASP A 589 28.18 11.67 5.10
N LEU A 590 27.05 11.79 5.80
CA LEU A 590 27.05 12.04 7.24
C LEU A 590 27.35 10.80 8.07
N ASN A 591 27.13 9.60 7.53
CA ASN A 591 27.39 8.34 8.22
C ASN A 591 28.82 7.79 8.02
N ASN A 592 29.60 8.43 7.15
CA ASN A 592 31.01 8.18 6.86
C ASN A 592 31.28 6.76 6.33
N ASN A 593 30.36 6.22 5.54
CA ASN A 593 30.50 4.90 4.92
C ASN A 593 31.12 4.95 3.50
N LEU A 594 31.57 6.13 3.06
CA LEU A 594 32.16 6.42 1.73
C LEU A 594 31.15 6.49 0.57
N TRP A 595 29.88 6.29 0.87
CA TRP A 595 28.78 6.55 -0.05
C TRP A 595 28.14 7.87 0.36
N VAL A 596 27.86 8.73 -0.62
CA VAL A 596 27.05 9.93 -0.34
C VAL A 596 25.68 9.45 0.11
N ASP A 597 25.13 10.00 1.20
CA ASP A 597 23.88 9.54 1.81
C ASP A 597 22.72 9.52 0.79
N ARG A 598 22.72 10.44 -0.18
CA ARG A 598 21.73 10.48 -1.27
C ARG A 598 21.81 9.23 -2.17
N PHE A 599 22.97 8.63 -2.38
CA PHE A 599 23.15 7.50 -3.30
C PHE A 599 23.16 6.15 -2.60
N GLU A 600 22.87 6.12 -1.30
CA GLU A 600 22.59 4.86 -0.61
C GLU A 600 21.23 4.35 -1.09
N ASN A 601 21.19 3.09 -1.48
CA ASN A 601 19.97 2.39 -1.87
C ASN A 601 19.99 1.04 -1.13
N ASP A 602 18.88 0.70 -0.50
CA ASP A 602 18.66 -0.58 0.18
C ASP A 602 17.27 -1.15 -0.18
N GLU A 603 16.91 -2.33 0.32
CA GLU A 603 15.59 -2.94 0.03
C GLU A 603 14.58 -2.67 1.17
N LEU A 604 14.78 -1.59 1.95
CA LEU A 604 13.97 -1.27 3.13
C LEU A 604 12.99 -0.14 2.82
N PRO A 605 11.85 -0.05 3.55
CA PRO A 605 10.92 1.06 3.40
C PRO A 605 11.56 2.44 3.59
N ASP A 606 11.17 3.40 2.73
CA ASP A 606 11.66 4.79 2.73
C ASP A 606 11.07 5.64 3.87
N TYR A 607 11.37 5.24 5.10
CA TYR A 607 11.16 6.12 6.23
C TYR A 607 12.13 7.31 6.14
N PRO A 608 11.76 8.49 6.67
CA PRO A 608 12.70 9.62 6.77
C PRO A 608 13.98 9.29 7.53
N TYR A 609 13.93 8.29 8.42
CA TYR A 609 15.06 7.80 9.20
C TYR A 609 14.98 6.27 9.32
N LYS A 610 16.13 5.60 9.28
CA LYS A 610 16.22 4.13 9.41
C LYS A 610 15.66 3.66 10.75
N LYS A 611 15.08 2.46 10.77
CA LYS A 611 14.65 1.80 12.03
C LYS A 611 15.85 1.59 12.95
N ASP A 612 15.57 1.43 14.24
CA ASP A 612 16.61 1.26 15.28
C ASP A 612 17.55 2.47 15.43
N HIS A 613 17.29 3.59 14.77
CA HIS A 613 18.09 4.81 14.93
C HIS A 613 17.42 5.82 15.86
N ARG A 614 18.24 6.49 16.67
CA ARG A 614 17.85 7.66 17.46
C ARG A 614 18.94 8.71 17.42
N GLY A 615 18.54 9.97 17.26
CA GLY A 615 19.54 11.02 17.13
C GLY A 615 18.98 12.40 16.88
N TYR A 616 19.92 13.32 16.65
CA TYR A 616 19.64 14.66 16.18
C TYR A 616 20.78 15.18 15.33
N ASN A 617 20.43 16.07 14.41
CA ASN A 617 21.37 16.86 13.62
C ASN A 617 20.94 18.32 13.70
N ALA A 618 21.90 19.22 13.94
CA ALA A 618 21.61 20.65 14.02
C ALA A 618 22.73 21.45 13.38
N TYR A 619 22.37 22.42 12.55
CA TYR A 619 23.31 23.31 11.92
C TYR A 619 22.78 24.75 11.82
N GLY A 620 23.72 25.68 11.86
CA GLY A 620 23.45 27.09 11.70
C GLY A 620 24.54 27.74 10.85
N GLY A 621 24.19 28.85 10.21
CA GLY A 621 25.11 29.47 9.28
C GLY A 621 24.79 30.91 8.94
N ILE A 622 25.64 31.45 8.08
CA ILE A 622 25.53 32.79 7.53
C ILE A 622 25.66 32.75 6.01
N HIS A 623 24.79 33.50 5.34
CA HIS A 623 24.94 33.87 3.94
C HIS A 623 25.84 35.10 3.86
N PHE A 624 27.05 34.95 3.31
CA PHE A 624 27.89 36.09 2.97
C PHE A 624 27.34 36.82 1.75
N THR A 625 26.82 36.06 0.79
CA THR A 625 26.01 36.52 -0.35
C THR A 625 24.88 35.49 -0.58
N PRO A 626 23.91 35.75 -1.46
CA PRO A 626 22.92 34.73 -1.84
C PRO A 626 23.55 33.44 -2.38
N GLU A 627 24.72 33.54 -2.99
CA GLU A 627 25.47 32.45 -3.63
C GLU A 627 26.47 31.76 -2.69
N LEU A 628 26.99 32.46 -1.67
CA LEU A 628 28.03 31.98 -0.76
C LEU A 628 27.50 31.83 0.66
N ARG A 629 27.48 30.60 1.18
CA ARG A 629 27.10 30.29 2.56
C ARG A 629 28.16 29.46 3.28
N LEU A 630 28.28 29.72 4.58
CA LEU A 630 29.04 28.92 5.52
C LEU A 630 28.10 28.40 6.60
N MET A 631 28.17 27.11 6.88
CA MET A 631 27.42 26.46 7.95
C MET A 631 28.33 25.63 8.85
N VAL A 632 27.94 25.54 10.12
CA VAL A 632 28.56 24.67 11.11
C VAL A 632 27.45 23.82 11.73
N GLY A 633 27.70 22.53 11.88
CA GLY A 633 26.71 21.60 12.39
C GLY A 633 27.29 20.48 13.24
N VAL A 634 26.38 19.77 13.89
CA VAL A 634 26.66 18.65 14.76
C VAL A 634 25.61 17.56 14.52
N LEU A 635 26.08 16.33 14.31
CA LEU A 635 25.27 15.12 14.22
C LEU A 635 25.59 14.21 15.40
N ARG A 636 24.56 13.74 16.09
CA ARG A 636 24.68 12.70 17.11
C ARG A 636 23.58 11.68 16.86
N GLU A 637 23.99 10.51 16.43
CA GLU A 637 23.10 9.39 16.14
C GLU A 637 23.69 8.11 16.75
N GLY A 638 22.81 7.19 17.15
CA GLY A 638 23.22 5.85 17.52
C GLY A 638 22.06 4.87 17.38
N LEU A 639 22.41 3.59 17.42
CA LEU A 639 21.44 2.51 17.42
C LEU A 639 20.76 2.40 18.80
N ILE A 640 19.50 1.97 18.82
CA ILE A 640 18.75 1.73 20.05
C ILE A 640 19.16 0.38 20.64
N SER A 641 19.32 -0.63 19.79
CA SER A 641 19.64 -2.00 20.19
C SER A 641 21.13 -2.26 20.36
N SER A 642 22.00 -1.51 19.67
CA SER A 642 23.45 -1.70 19.74
C SER A 642 24.22 -0.53 20.38
N ILE A 643 25.53 -0.71 20.60
CA ILE A 643 26.46 0.33 21.07
C ILE A 643 26.98 1.24 19.95
N GLN A 644 26.62 0.94 18.69
CA GLN A 644 27.08 1.69 17.52
C GLN A 644 26.59 3.13 17.55
N LYS A 645 27.50 4.06 17.22
CA LYS A 645 27.26 5.51 17.28
C LYS A 645 27.92 6.18 16.09
N ASN A 646 27.20 7.12 15.50
CA ASN A 646 27.69 8.03 14.48
C ASN A 646 27.67 9.46 15.02
N HIS A 647 28.84 9.99 15.35
CA HIS A 647 29.00 11.34 15.87
C HIS A 647 29.90 12.14 14.95
N ALA A 648 29.39 13.23 14.37
CA ALA A 648 30.17 14.12 13.54
C ALA A 648 30.00 15.57 13.98
N ASN A 649 31.08 16.35 13.95
CA ASN A 649 30.98 17.81 13.87
C ASN A 649 31.43 18.22 12.48
N TYR A 650 30.71 19.12 11.82
CA TYR A 650 31.04 19.48 10.45
C TYR A 650 30.96 20.98 10.18
N VAL A 651 31.77 21.41 9.23
CA VAL A 651 31.76 22.76 8.65
C VAL A 651 31.61 22.59 7.16
N LEU A 652 30.65 23.28 6.56
CA LEU A 652 30.39 23.21 5.13
C LEU A 652 30.38 24.62 4.54
N LEU A 653 31.23 24.83 3.53
CA LEU A 653 31.28 26.01 2.70
C LEU A 653 30.71 25.66 1.32
N THR A 654 29.68 26.40 0.87
CA THR A 654 29.16 26.23 -0.49
C THR A 654 29.09 27.55 -1.23
N LEU A 655 29.52 27.53 -2.48
CA LEU A 655 29.35 28.61 -3.45
C LEU A 655 28.60 28.05 -4.66
N ASP A 656 27.46 28.63 -5.02
CA ASP A 656 26.75 28.31 -6.26
C ASP A 656 26.45 29.59 -7.01
N ARG A 657 27.21 29.85 -8.07
CA ARG A 657 27.16 31.10 -8.81
C ARG A 657 26.97 30.81 -10.29
N ASP A 658 25.85 31.27 -10.84
CA ASP A 658 25.60 31.26 -12.27
C ASP A 658 25.91 32.62 -12.89
N THR A 659 26.66 32.61 -13.99
CA THR A 659 27.04 33.81 -14.72
C THR A 659 26.82 33.62 -16.22
N PRO A 660 26.30 34.64 -16.94
CA PRO A 660 26.09 34.53 -18.39
C PRO A 660 27.36 34.23 -19.19
N ASP A 661 28.52 34.67 -18.68
CA ASP A 661 29.79 34.61 -19.38
C ASP A 661 30.58 33.33 -19.09
N TRP A 662 30.47 32.75 -17.88
CA TRP A 662 31.28 31.60 -17.43
C TRP A 662 30.42 30.38 -17.07
N GLY A 663 29.10 30.48 -17.19
CA GLY A 663 28.16 29.45 -16.77
C GLY A 663 28.05 29.33 -15.25
N ARG A 664 27.56 28.18 -14.79
CA ARG A 664 27.34 27.85 -13.38
C ARG A 664 28.59 27.24 -12.74
N PHE A 665 29.11 27.92 -11.73
CA PHE A 665 30.23 27.46 -10.90
C PHE A 665 29.74 27.04 -9.52
N ARG A 666 30.03 25.79 -9.15
CA ARG A 666 29.69 25.22 -7.83
C ARG A 666 30.96 24.82 -7.09
N VAL A 667 31.11 25.28 -5.86
CA VAL A 667 32.14 24.82 -4.91
C VAL A 667 31.42 24.25 -3.70
N PHE A 668 31.87 23.09 -3.26
CA PHE A 668 31.40 22.39 -2.08
C PHE A 668 32.65 21.89 -1.34
N GLU A 669 32.83 22.33 -0.09
CA GLU A 669 33.93 21.90 0.77
C GLU A 669 33.40 21.60 2.16
N MET A 670 33.55 20.34 2.60
CA MET A 670 33.06 19.86 3.90
C MET A 670 34.21 19.33 4.74
N LEU A 671 34.41 19.92 5.92
CA LEU A 671 35.32 19.41 6.94
C LEU A 671 34.51 18.72 8.02
N LYS A 672 34.92 17.51 8.43
CA LYS A 672 34.26 16.72 9.47
C LYS A 672 35.28 16.27 10.53
N SER A 673 34.83 16.11 11.78
CA SER A 673 35.62 15.56 12.90
C SER A 673 34.86 14.54 13.72
#